data_AF-A0A2S7A6I3-F1
#
_entry.id   AF-A0A2S7A6I3-F1
#
_cell.length_a   1.000
_cell.length_b   1.000
_cell.length_c   1.000
_cell.angle_alpha   90.00
_cell.angle_beta   90.00
_cell.angle_gamma   90.00
#
_symmetry.space_group_name_H-M   'P 1'
#
loop_
_entity.id
_entity.type
_entity.pdbx_description
1 polymer ?
#
loop_
_entity_poly.entity_id
_entity_poly.type
_entity_poly.pdbx_seq_one_letter_code
_entity_poly.pdbx_strand_id
1 'polypeptide(L)'
;MHIGARVAALPEKYQPIFGHPELSEGSSRGCEDRFVLIRECAQRLQGELGRPLRVLDLGCAQGFFSLSLAAEGHQVHGVDFLDLNVDVCQALAQEHPMFAASFEHGTVEDVIARLDPDQYDLVLGLSVFHHLVHSQGIARVAGLCRKLSEVTDAGIFELALREEPLYWGPSLPHDPAELLTDYAFTRLLSRQATHLSSISRPLYFASSKFWYVGEAVGRFSSWSGEAHAYGRGTHQYSRRYYFGDKVFVKKMTMGIGGRAEINWQEFNNEVEFLRNPPASYPVPRLIAALDDASDLFLVREMSGGRLLSELIDDGSPYDPDKVVSELLEQLVMLERVGLYHNDVRCWNVLMSQEGKAILIDYGAISAEATDCSWLGDLLLSFLITVKEILQRRIVPASPGREPALDFMTLPPRYRNAFIQAFGGDQARWTFAELQECLARSEPVALHAPEWTSLYSHMQQALLSYNTRLGALYTQNEHDRVELAARASLIERLQVGAQQAQDKLATLQLEAETADNRYRDLEKVSSELQEWAKDLERRTAEAEDREKQLNRGLADREAENARLVSQISVLESELEERQRVRELSELLAADLSRLVEERDGMQVSMSEMERVNTQQQSTIDELQAKIVSLVQRVNRSETAGAAEARRVKELQLDLSHRLQALEDARSRIRELELAVDMLEGQIGELHMSRSWRVTAPLRWVTMKVAKRGGPLVVHAPQRLERTEPVLAEDEVATPADVAIDKQLAALDQLGSRIRKSKK
;
A
#
# COMPACT_ATOMS: atom_id res chain seq x y z
N MET A 1 -25.05 -20.49 -6.40
CA MET A 1 -24.97 -20.47 -7.88
C MET A 1 -25.23 -21.88 -8.42
N HIS A 2 -25.45 -22.03 -9.73
CA HIS A 2 -25.38 -23.35 -10.39
C HIS A 2 -23.90 -23.77 -10.51
N ILE A 3 -23.57 -25.07 -10.40
CA ILE A 3 -22.17 -25.55 -10.39
C ILE A 3 -21.38 -25.06 -11.61
N GLY A 4 -21.91 -25.27 -12.83
CA GLY A 4 -21.28 -24.80 -14.07
C GLY A 4 -21.03 -23.28 -14.15
N ALA A 5 -21.79 -22.46 -13.40
CA ALA A 5 -21.54 -21.00 -13.34
C ALA A 5 -20.35 -20.64 -12.43
N ARG A 6 -20.05 -21.46 -11.41
CA ARG A 6 -18.82 -21.33 -10.63
C ARG A 6 -17.62 -21.84 -11.40
N VAL A 7 -17.75 -23.00 -12.07
CA VAL A 7 -16.69 -23.57 -12.93
C VAL A 7 -16.29 -22.60 -14.05
N ALA A 8 -17.27 -21.92 -14.67
CA ALA A 8 -17.01 -20.89 -15.68
C ALA A 8 -16.42 -19.57 -15.13
N ALA A 9 -16.34 -19.39 -13.80
CA ALA A 9 -15.70 -18.26 -13.15
C ALA A 9 -14.26 -18.55 -12.68
N LEU A 10 -13.80 -19.80 -12.77
CA LEU A 10 -12.43 -20.17 -12.42
C LEU A 10 -11.42 -19.49 -13.37
N PRO A 11 -10.28 -18.96 -12.87
CA PRO A 11 -9.24 -18.37 -13.70
C PRO A 11 -8.45 -19.44 -14.49
N GLU A 12 -8.35 -20.66 -13.94
CA GLU A 12 -7.86 -21.85 -14.62
C GLU A 12 -8.64 -23.07 -14.12
N LYS A 13 -9.01 -23.98 -15.02
CA LYS A 13 -9.58 -25.29 -14.66
C LYS A 13 -8.48 -26.36 -14.66
N TYR A 14 -7.70 -26.38 -13.58
CA TYR A 14 -6.51 -27.22 -13.45
C TYR A 14 -6.82 -28.74 -13.48
N GLN A 15 -7.91 -29.15 -12.82
CA GLN A 15 -8.36 -30.55 -12.66
C GLN A 15 -9.68 -30.84 -13.41
N PRO A 16 -10.06 -32.11 -13.61
CA PRO A 16 -11.43 -32.49 -13.95
C PRO A 16 -12.40 -32.11 -12.82
N ILE A 17 -13.66 -31.83 -13.16
CA ILE A 17 -14.71 -31.52 -12.18
C ILE A 17 -15.34 -32.84 -11.71
N PHE A 18 -15.22 -33.14 -10.42
CA PHE A 18 -15.77 -34.36 -9.83
C PHE A 18 -17.27 -34.49 -10.12
N GLY A 19 -17.74 -35.70 -10.47
CA GLY A 19 -19.14 -35.96 -10.83
C GLY A 19 -19.60 -35.42 -12.19
N HIS A 20 -18.86 -34.48 -12.80
CA HIS A 20 -19.27 -33.72 -13.98
C HIS A 20 -18.28 -33.85 -15.15
N PRO A 21 -18.28 -34.97 -15.88
CA PRO A 21 -17.45 -35.14 -17.08
C PRO A 21 -17.74 -34.09 -18.17
N GLU A 22 -18.99 -33.64 -18.28
CA GLU A 22 -19.42 -32.58 -19.21
C GLU A 22 -18.89 -31.19 -18.85
N LEU A 23 -18.53 -30.96 -17.58
CA LEU A 23 -17.82 -29.74 -17.15
C LEU A 23 -16.30 -29.92 -17.16
N SER A 24 -15.80 -31.12 -17.46
CA SER A 24 -14.36 -31.44 -17.41
C SER A 24 -13.63 -31.19 -18.73
N GLU A 25 -14.31 -31.11 -19.88
CA GLU A 25 -13.70 -30.84 -21.19
C GLU A 25 -12.80 -29.59 -21.16
N GLY A 26 -11.52 -29.73 -21.50
CA GLY A 26 -10.54 -28.63 -21.43
C GLY A 26 -9.96 -28.36 -20.03
N SER A 27 -9.96 -29.33 -19.11
CA SER A 27 -9.13 -29.27 -17.89
C SER A 27 -7.64 -29.34 -18.25
N SER A 28 -6.80 -28.52 -17.63
CA SER A 28 -5.37 -28.46 -17.93
C SER A 28 -4.65 -29.79 -17.67
N ARG A 29 -5.09 -30.59 -16.69
CA ARG A 29 -4.35 -31.77 -16.25
C ARG A 29 -5.25 -32.96 -15.91
N GLY A 30 -4.91 -34.14 -16.46
CA GLY A 30 -5.46 -35.41 -16.00
C GLY A 30 -5.08 -35.71 -14.54
N CYS A 31 -5.96 -36.37 -13.82
CA CYS A 31 -5.81 -36.71 -12.42
C CYS A 31 -5.89 -38.22 -12.15
N GLU A 32 -6.35 -38.99 -13.12
CA GLU A 32 -6.68 -40.42 -13.04
C GLU A 32 -5.46 -41.27 -12.70
N ASP A 33 -4.36 -41.15 -13.46
CA ASP A 33 -3.11 -41.90 -13.24
C ASP A 33 -2.49 -41.63 -11.86
N ARG A 34 -2.63 -40.38 -11.39
CA ARG A 34 -2.17 -39.96 -10.05
C ARG A 34 -3.10 -40.50 -8.96
N PHE A 35 -4.41 -40.47 -9.20
CA PHE A 35 -5.41 -40.95 -8.25
C PHE A 35 -5.32 -42.46 -8.04
N VAL A 36 -4.99 -43.26 -9.07
CA VAL A 36 -4.75 -44.71 -8.90
C VAL A 36 -3.71 -44.97 -7.80
N LEU A 37 -2.54 -44.31 -7.88
CA LEU A 37 -1.46 -44.46 -6.90
C LEU A 37 -1.81 -43.89 -5.52
N ILE A 38 -2.45 -42.71 -5.47
CA ILE A 38 -2.89 -42.07 -4.22
C ILE A 38 -3.92 -42.94 -3.48
N ARG A 39 -4.89 -43.49 -4.23
CA ARG A 39 -5.89 -44.42 -3.73
C ARG A 39 -5.26 -45.70 -3.21
N GLU A 40 -4.32 -46.29 -3.95
CA GLU A 40 -3.62 -47.50 -3.51
C GLU A 40 -2.88 -47.25 -2.20
N CYS A 41 -2.11 -46.15 -2.08
CA CYS A 41 -1.51 -45.74 -0.81
C CYS A 41 -2.55 -45.61 0.31
N ALA A 42 -3.66 -44.92 0.05
CA ALA A 42 -4.71 -44.67 1.02
C ALA A 42 -5.39 -45.97 1.51
N GLN A 43 -5.67 -46.90 0.59
CA GLN A 43 -6.26 -48.21 0.91
C GLN A 43 -5.29 -49.11 1.71
N ARG A 44 -3.99 -49.12 1.40
CA ARG A 44 -3.01 -49.87 2.22
C ARG A 44 -2.85 -49.26 3.61
N LEU A 45 -2.79 -47.92 3.73
CA LEU A 45 -2.76 -47.21 5.02
C LEU A 45 -4.04 -47.45 5.84
N GLN A 46 -5.22 -47.43 5.21
CA GLN A 46 -6.50 -47.76 5.84
C GLN A 46 -6.50 -49.19 6.41
N GLY A 47 -5.91 -50.15 5.70
CA GLY A 47 -5.73 -51.52 6.18
C GLY A 47 -4.92 -51.59 7.46
N GLU A 48 -3.74 -50.96 7.48
CA GLU A 48 -2.84 -50.92 8.65
C GLU A 48 -3.37 -50.06 9.83
N LEU A 49 -4.23 -49.07 9.55
CA LEU A 49 -4.89 -48.24 10.58
C LEU A 49 -6.20 -48.85 11.10
N GLY A 50 -6.80 -49.82 10.38
CA GLY A 50 -8.07 -50.46 10.74
C GLY A 50 -9.30 -49.55 10.66
N ARG A 51 -9.18 -48.35 10.07
CA ARG A 51 -10.23 -47.34 9.93
C ARG A 51 -10.00 -46.44 8.71
N PRO A 52 -11.01 -45.75 8.18
CA PRO A 52 -10.82 -44.73 7.15
C PRO A 52 -9.82 -43.65 7.58
N LEU A 53 -9.13 -43.07 6.60
CA LEU A 53 -8.14 -42.03 6.81
C LEU A 53 -8.79 -40.66 7.04
N ARG A 54 -8.02 -39.79 7.71
CA ARG A 54 -8.22 -38.34 7.78
C ARG A 54 -7.17 -37.71 6.90
N VAL A 55 -7.59 -37.10 5.79
CA VAL A 55 -6.71 -36.62 4.72
C VAL A 55 -6.71 -35.09 4.69
N LEU A 56 -5.53 -34.49 4.54
CA LEU A 56 -5.33 -33.07 4.31
C LEU A 56 -4.84 -32.86 2.88
N ASP A 57 -5.57 -32.12 2.05
CA ASP A 57 -5.25 -31.88 0.63
C ASP A 57 -4.80 -30.42 0.44
N LEU A 58 -3.48 -30.21 0.32
CA LEU A 58 -2.84 -28.90 0.31
C LEU A 58 -2.70 -28.38 -1.12
N GLY A 59 -3.42 -27.30 -1.45
CA GLY A 59 -3.56 -26.83 -2.84
C GLY A 59 -4.54 -27.71 -3.61
N CYS A 60 -5.70 -28.00 -3.01
CA CYS A 60 -6.65 -28.97 -3.55
C CYS A 60 -7.26 -28.57 -4.91
N ALA A 61 -7.13 -27.30 -5.33
CA ALA A 61 -7.73 -26.71 -6.52
C ALA A 61 -9.23 -27.04 -6.61
N GLN A 62 -9.70 -27.69 -7.69
CA GLN A 62 -11.12 -28.06 -7.88
C GLN A 62 -11.54 -29.34 -7.12
N GLY A 63 -10.71 -29.83 -6.19
CA GLY A 63 -11.09 -30.82 -5.18
C GLY A 63 -11.22 -32.25 -5.68
N PHE A 64 -10.72 -32.57 -6.88
CA PHE A 64 -10.86 -33.91 -7.50
C PHE A 64 -10.34 -35.03 -6.60
N PHE A 65 -9.12 -34.89 -6.06
CA PHE A 65 -8.51 -35.88 -5.18
C PHE A 65 -9.27 -35.97 -3.84
N SER A 66 -9.58 -34.80 -3.25
CA SER A 66 -10.37 -34.71 -2.01
C SER A 66 -11.72 -35.42 -2.10
N LEU A 67 -12.52 -35.15 -3.13
CA LEU A 67 -13.84 -35.73 -3.30
C LEU A 67 -13.77 -37.22 -3.68
N SER A 68 -12.77 -37.64 -4.45
CA SER A 68 -12.57 -39.05 -4.80
C SER A 68 -12.17 -39.90 -3.60
N LEU A 69 -11.32 -39.39 -2.70
CA LEU A 69 -11.01 -40.07 -1.43
C LEU A 69 -12.19 -40.06 -0.45
N ALA A 70 -12.98 -38.98 -0.42
CA ALA A 70 -14.19 -38.92 0.40
C ALA A 70 -15.30 -39.87 -0.11
N ALA A 71 -15.35 -40.14 -1.42
CA ALA A 71 -16.22 -41.15 -2.02
C ALA A 71 -15.86 -42.59 -1.60
N GLU A 72 -14.59 -42.86 -1.28
CA GLU A 72 -14.12 -44.12 -0.68
C GLU A 72 -14.25 -44.13 0.87
N GLY A 73 -14.98 -43.15 1.43
CA GLY A 73 -15.36 -43.10 2.84
C GLY A 73 -14.29 -42.53 3.78
N HIS A 74 -13.24 -41.91 3.24
CA HIS A 74 -12.28 -41.15 4.06
C HIS A 74 -12.87 -39.79 4.50
N GLN A 75 -12.37 -39.28 5.62
CA GLN A 75 -12.59 -37.88 6.01
C GLN A 75 -11.54 -37.02 5.32
N VAL A 76 -11.94 -35.93 4.66
CA VAL A 76 -11.01 -35.08 3.91
C VAL A 76 -11.22 -33.59 4.20
N HIS A 77 -10.11 -32.88 4.35
CA HIS A 77 -10.05 -31.43 4.46
C HIS A 77 -9.17 -30.88 3.33
N GLY A 78 -9.79 -30.23 2.35
CA GLY A 78 -9.08 -29.57 1.25
C GLY A 78 -8.85 -28.09 1.53
N VAL A 79 -7.66 -27.61 1.18
CA VAL A 79 -7.26 -26.21 1.39
C VAL A 79 -6.77 -25.65 0.07
N ASP A 80 -7.24 -24.46 -0.29
CA ASP A 80 -6.75 -23.72 -1.45
C ASP A 80 -6.67 -22.22 -1.15
N PHE A 81 -5.74 -21.51 -1.79
CA PHE A 81 -5.55 -20.08 -1.59
C PHE A 81 -6.53 -19.24 -2.43
N LEU A 82 -7.23 -19.85 -3.39
CA LEU A 82 -8.19 -19.18 -4.25
C LEU A 82 -9.62 -19.47 -3.80
N ASP A 83 -10.31 -18.43 -3.32
CA ASP A 83 -11.72 -18.49 -2.87
C ASP A 83 -12.65 -19.15 -3.92
N LEU A 84 -12.41 -18.91 -5.22
CA LEU A 84 -13.19 -19.49 -6.33
C LEU A 84 -13.00 -21.01 -6.48
N ASN A 85 -11.82 -21.56 -6.13
CA ASN A 85 -11.60 -23.01 -6.09
C ASN A 85 -12.43 -23.62 -4.94
N VAL A 86 -12.36 -23.01 -3.75
CA VAL A 86 -13.08 -23.44 -2.56
C VAL A 86 -14.61 -23.37 -2.78
N ASP A 87 -15.11 -22.33 -3.44
CA ASP A 87 -16.53 -22.14 -3.77
C ASP A 87 -17.05 -23.23 -4.74
N VAL A 88 -16.19 -23.75 -5.65
CA VAL A 88 -16.48 -24.95 -6.47
C VAL A 88 -16.48 -26.22 -5.61
N CYS A 89 -15.44 -26.44 -4.80
CA CYS A 89 -15.32 -27.63 -3.96
C CYS A 89 -16.46 -27.77 -2.93
N GLN A 90 -16.86 -26.66 -2.30
CA GLN A 90 -18.00 -26.62 -1.38
C GLN A 90 -19.33 -26.90 -2.10
N ALA A 91 -19.49 -26.50 -3.36
CA ALA A 91 -20.68 -26.82 -4.16
C ALA A 91 -20.76 -28.31 -4.50
N LEU A 92 -19.64 -28.91 -4.95
CA LEU A 92 -19.55 -30.35 -5.23
C LEU A 92 -19.76 -31.19 -3.95
N ALA A 93 -19.29 -30.73 -2.79
CA ALA A 93 -19.58 -31.37 -1.50
C ALA A 93 -21.07 -31.29 -1.12
N GLN A 94 -21.77 -30.20 -1.46
CA GLN A 94 -23.22 -30.07 -1.25
C GLN A 94 -24.04 -30.99 -2.17
N GLU A 95 -23.52 -31.32 -3.34
CA GLU A 95 -24.11 -32.30 -4.29
C GLU A 95 -23.87 -33.75 -3.83
N HIS A 96 -22.87 -33.98 -2.96
CA HIS A 96 -22.55 -35.29 -2.35
C HIS A 96 -22.59 -35.27 -0.80
N PRO A 97 -23.75 -35.01 -0.16
CA PRO A 97 -23.86 -34.76 1.28
C PRO A 97 -23.57 -35.98 2.19
N MET A 98 -23.25 -37.14 1.63
CA MET A 98 -22.76 -38.32 2.36
C MET A 98 -21.23 -38.35 2.51
N PHE A 99 -20.50 -37.51 1.77
CA PHE A 99 -19.04 -37.48 1.81
C PHE A 99 -18.56 -36.67 3.02
N ALA A 100 -17.56 -37.20 3.74
CA ALA A 100 -16.93 -36.51 4.85
C ALA A 100 -15.87 -35.48 4.38
N ALA A 101 -16.22 -34.67 3.38
CA ALA A 101 -15.37 -33.66 2.76
C ALA A 101 -15.66 -32.26 3.33
N SER A 102 -14.60 -31.47 3.53
CA SER A 102 -14.67 -30.07 3.99
C SER A 102 -13.61 -29.24 3.27
N PHE A 103 -13.87 -27.94 3.04
CA PHE A 103 -12.99 -27.09 2.24
C PHE A 103 -12.83 -25.69 2.84
N GLU A 104 -11.58 -25.25 2.95
CA GLU A 104 -11.21 -23.94 3.52
C GLU A 104 -10.38 -23.11 2.53
N HIS A 105 -10.63 -21.80 2.51
CA HIS A 105 -9.78 -20.80 1.86
C HIS A 105 -8.67 -20.38 2.83
N GLY A 106 -7.42 -20.71 2.50
CA GLY A 106 -6.26 -20.41 3.32
C GLY A 106 -4.93 -20.71 2.63
N THR A 107 -3.82 -20.19 3.18
CA THR A 107 -2.48 -20.52 2.67
C THR A 107 -2.02 -21.89 3.21
N VAL A 108 -1.20 -22.60 2.44
CA VAL A 108 -0.63 -23.89 2.86
C VAL A 108 0.24 -23.69 4.11
N GLU A 109 0.93 -22.55 4.20
CA GLU A 109 1.83 -22.18 5.27
C GLU A 109 1.10 -21.94 6.60
N ASP A 110 -0.02 -21.22 6.58
CA ASP A 110 -0.83 -20.96 7.77
C ASP A 110 -1.53 -22.23 8.27
N VAL A 111 -1.99 -23.09 7.34
CA VAL A 111 -2.58 -24.38 7.69
C VAL A 111 -1.53 -25.31 8.31
N ILE A 112 -0.35 -25.44 7.70
CA ILE A 112 0.75 -26.24 8.29
C ILE A 112 1.14 -25.66 9.66
N ALA A 113 1.26 -24.33 9.79
CA ALA A 113 1.65 -23.68 11.03
C ALA A 113 0.73 -24.01 12.21
N ARG A 114 -0.58 -24.21 11.99
CA ARG A 114 -1.59 -24.52 13.03
C ARG A 114 -1.93 -26.01 13.23
N LEU A 115 -1.35 -26.95 12.47
CA LEU A 115 -1.57 -28.39 12.69
C LEU A 115 -1.08 -28.86 14.07
N ASP A 116 -1.87 -29.67 14.77
CA ASP A 116 -1.44 -30.45 15.93
C ASP A 116 -1.09 -31.90 15.52
N PRO A 117 -0.27 -32.63 16.33
CA PRO A 117 -0.02 -34.05 16.13
C PRO A 117 -1.30 -34.89 16.04
N ASP A 118 -1.25 -35.93 15.21
CA ASP A 118 -2.29 -36.93 15.03
C ASP A 118 -3.67 -36.35 14.64
N GLN A 119 -3.74 -35.14 14.07
CA GLN A 119 -4.97 -34.61 13.43
C GLN A 119 -5.27 -35.32 12.10
N TYR A 120 -4.23 -35.57 11.28
CA TYR A 120 -4.33 -36.14 9.93
C TYR A 120 -3.40 -37.35 9.77
N ASP A 121 -3.89 -38.34 9.03
CA ASP A 121 -3.16 -39.58 8.76
C ASP A 121 -2.41 -39.51 7.41
N LEU A 122 -2.96 -38.77 6.45
CA LEU A 122 -2.38 -38.60 5.11
C LEU A 122 -2.42 -37.13 4.68
N VAL A 123 -1.31 -36.65 4.14
CA VAL A 123 -1.21 -35.32 3.51
C VAL A 123 -1.00 -35.48 2.01
N LEU A 124 -1.75 -34.75 1.20
CA LEU A 124 -1.49 -34.60 -0.23
C LEU A 124 -0.84 -33.25 -0.47
N GLY A 125 0.29 -33.25 -1.16
CA GLY A 125 1.09 -32.07 -1.50
C GLY A 125 1.39 -32.03 -2.98
N LEU A 126 0.35 -31.91 -3.82
CA LEU A 126 0.42 -32.26 -5.23
C LEU A 126 0.71 -31.04 -6.10
N SER A 127 1.95 -30.89 -6.57
CA SER A 127 2.39 -29.77 -7.41
C SER A 127 2.23 -28.38 -6.76
N VAL A 128 2.09 -28.27 -5.44
CA VAL A 128 1.88 -26.98 -4.74
C VAL A 128 3.18 -26.31 -4.25
N PHE A 129 4.09 -27.08 -3.65
CA PHE A 129 5.23 -26.55 -2.87
C PHE A 129 6.22 -25.71 -3.68
N HIS A 130 6.28 -25.86 -4.99
CA HIS A 130 7.20 -25.12 -5.85
C HIS A 130 6.90 -23.60 -5.89
N HIS A 131 5.63 -23.20 -5.73
CA HIS A 131 5.25 -21.78 -5.56
C HIS A 131 5.77 -21.21 -4.23
N LEU A 132 5.74 -22.00 -3.16
CA LEU A 132 6.26 -21.63 -1.85
C LEU A 132 7.79 -21.53 -1.88
N VAL A 133 8.49 -22.46 -2.56
CA VAL A 133 9.96 -22.40 -2.72
C VAL A 133 10.38 -21.15 -3.49
N HIS A 134 9.67 -20.79 -4.55
CA HIS A 134 9.97 -19.59 -5.34
C HIS A 134 9.74 -18.28 -4.56
N SER A 135 8.74 -18.23 -3.67
CA SER A 135 8.39 -17.03 -2.89
C SER A 135 9.12 -16.89 -1.55
N GLN A 136 9.49 -17.99 -0.90
CA GLN A 136 10.05 -18.00 0.46
C GLN A 136 11.39 -18.75 0.60
N GLY A 137 11.86 -19.42 -0.45
CA GLY A 137 13.11 -20.16 -0.47
C GLY A 137 13.04 -21.58 0.13
N ILE A 138 13.97 -22.42 -0.31
CA ILE A 138 14.05 -23.86 -0.01
C ILE A 138 14.00 -24.13 1.50
N ALA A 139 14.79 -23.41 2.30
CA ALA A 139 14.92 -23.63 3.75
C ALA A 139 13.61 -23.39 4.52
N ARG A 140 12.76 -22.44 4.07
CA ARG A 140 11.45 -22.20 4.70
C ARG A 140 10.50 -23.35 4.42
N VAL A 141 10.48 -23.85 3.18
CA VAL A 141 9.62 -24.97 2.78
C VAL A 141 10.06 -26.29 3.39
N ALA A 142 11.37 -26.57 3.48
CA ALA A 142 11.88 -27.73 4.21
C ALA A 142 11.42 -27.71 5.69
N GLY A 143 11.38 -26.53 6.32
CA GLY A 143 10.81 -26.36 7.67
C GLY A 143 9.30 -26.66 7.78
N LEU A 144 8.52 -26.44 6.71
CA LEU A 144 7.11 -26.85 6.64
C LEU A 144 6.99 -28.37 6.47
N CYS A 145 7.80 -28.97 5.58
CA CYS A 145 7.87 -30.42 5.40
C CYS A 145 8.30 -31.17 6.67
N ARG A 146 9.24 -30.61 7.45
CA ARG A 146 9.60 -31.14 8.78
C ARG A 146 8.39 -31.15 9.72
N LYS A 147 7.65 -30.04 9.82
CA LYS A 147 6.46 -30.04 10.69
C LYS A 147 5.44 -31.09 10.23
N LEU A 148 5.25 -31.27 8.92
CA LEU A 148 4.41 -32.35 8.39
C LEU A 148 4.94 -33.75 8.77
N SER A 149 6.25 -33.98 8.74
CA SER A 149 6.87 -35.25 9.14
C SER A 149 6.85 -35.52 10.66
N GLU A 150 6.62 -34.49 11.47
CA GLU A 150 6.41 -34.57 12.92
C GLU A 150 4.95 -34.82 13.31
N VAL A 151 3.97 -34.17 12.63
CA VAL A 151 2.56 -34.15 13.07
C VAL A 151 1.61 -35.12 12.34
N THR A 152 2.03 -35.74 11.23
CA THR A 152 1.17 -36.62 10.41
C THR A 152 1.76 -38.02 10.21
N ASP A 153 0.92 -39.01 9.91
CA ASP A 153 1.37 -40.40 9.72
C ASP A 153 2.12 -40.59 8.40
N ALA A 154 1.63 -40.04 7.28
CA ALA A 154 2.27 -40.10 5.96
C ALA A 154 1.90 -38.90 5.07
N GLY A 155 2.68 -38.70 3.99
CA GLY A 155 2.39 -37.72 2.95
C GLY A 155 2.73 -38.23 1.55
N ILE A 156 1.99 -37.74 0.55
CA ILE A 156 2.23 -37.98 -0.88
C ILE A 156 2.49 -36.63 -1.55
N PHE A 157 3.69 -36.48 -2.10
CA PHE A 157 4.21 -35.21 -2.60
C PHE A 157 4.54 -35.31 -4.08
N GLU A 158 3.94 -34.46 -4.90
CA GLU A 158 4.33 -34.30 -6.30
C GLU A 158 5.15 -33.02 -6.42
N LEU A 159 6.45 -33.15 -6.68
CA LEU A 159 7.39 -32.04 -6.61
C LEU A 159 7.83 -31.62 -8.00
N ALA A 160 7.84 -30.30 -8.25
CA ALA A 160 8.33 -29.74 -9.50
C ALA A 160 9.87 -29.81 -9.57
N LEU A 161 10.41 -29.81 -10.78
CA LEU A 161 11.84 -29.94 -11.05
C LEU A 161 12.49 -28.62 -11.47
N ARG A 162 13.75 -28.42 -11.07
CA ARG A 162 14.56 -27.23 -11.38
C ARG A 162 14.78 -27.03 -12.88
N GLU A 163 14.75 -28.14 -13.61
CA GLU A 163 14.93 -28.25 -15.06
C GLU A 163 13.67 -27.87 -15.85
N GLU A 164 12.50 -27.72 -15.20
CA GLU A 164 11.27 -27.28 -15.88
C GLU A 164 11.47 -25.86 -16.47
N PRO A 165 11.10 -25.63 -17.75
CA PRO A 165 11.41 -24.39 -18.49
C PRO A 165 10.46 -23.23 -18.11
N LEU A 166 10.37 -22.93 -16.82
CA LEU A 166 9.40 -22.03 -16.21
C LEU A 166 10.12 -21.07 -15.26
N TYR A 167 9.53 -19.88 -15.04
CA TYR A 167 10.19 -18.76 -14.34
C TYR A 167 10.64 -19.09 -12.90
N TRP A 168 9.98 -20.05 -12.24
CA TRP A 168 10.31 -20.50 -10.89
C TRP A 168 11.33 -21.65 -10.84
N GLY A 169 11.62 -22.33 -11.96
CA GLY A 169 12.53 -23.48 -12.02
C GLY A 169 13.90 -23.20 -11.38
N PRO A 170 14.57 -22.09 -11.74
CA PRO A 170 15.86 -21.70 -11.15
C PRO A 170 15.86 -21.46 -9.62
N SER A 171 14.70 -21.36 -8.97
CA SER A 171 14.56 -21.22 -7.50
C SER A 171 14.51 -22.56 -6.76
N LEU A 172 14.33 -23.68 -7.46
CA LEU A 172 14.14 -25.00 -6.87
C LEU A 172 15.46 -25.70 -6.49
N PRO A 173 15.46 -26.65 -5.54
CA PRO A 173 16.62 -27.50 -5.21
C PRO A 173 17.12 -28.31 -6.41
N HIS A 174 18.31 -28.92 -6.31
CA HIS A 174 18.84 -29.76 -7.38
C HIS A 174 18.23 -31.17 -7.33
N ASP A 175 17.93 -31.68 -6.14
CA ASP A 175 17.07 -32.85 -5.95
C ASP A 175 15.80 -32.41 -5.20
N PRO A 176 14.59 -32.58 -5.76
CA PRO A 176 13.35 -32.27 -5.03
C PRO A 176 13.20 -33.09 -3.73
N ALA A 177 13.86 -34.25 -3.60
CA ALA A 177 13.88 -35.01 -2.36
C ALA A 177 14.59 -34.29 -1.19
N GLU A 178 15.39 -33.24 -1.46
CA GLU A 178 15.95 -32.35 -0.41
C GLU A 178 14.84 -31.83 0.51
N LEU A 179 13.66 -31.48 -0.04
CA LEU A 179 12.50 -30.99 0.72
C LEU A 179 11.87 -32.06 1.64
N LEU A 180 12.18 -33.34 1.43
CA LEU A 180 11.61 -34.47 2.18
C LEU A 180 12.65 -35.14 3.10
N THR A 181 13.84 -34.55 3.27
CA THR A 181 14.95 -35.11 4.05
C THR A 181 14.58 -35.43 5.51
N ASP A 182 13.70 -34.62 6.11
CA ASP A 182 13.19 -34.79 7.48
C ASP A 182 12.13 -35.90 7.64
N TYR A 183 11.79 -36.63 6.57
CA TYR A 183 11.04 -37.89 6.66
C TYR A 183 12.00 -39.08 6.77
N ALA A 184 11.74 -39.96 7.74
CA ALA A 184 12.55 -41.16 7.95
C ALA A 184 12.52 -42.11 6.76
N PHE A 185 11.33 -42.40 6.21
CA PHE A 185 11.12 -43.22 5.02
C PHE A 185 10.67 -42.33 3.85
N THR A 186 11.32 -42.50 2.69
CA THR A 186 10.93 -41.89 1.42
C THR A 186 11.04 -42.92 0.29
N ARG A 187 10.12 -42.88 -0.67
CA ARG A 187 10.13 -43.71 -1.88
C ARG A 187 9.54 -42.94 -3.07
N LEU A 188 10.18 -43.03 -4.23
CA LEU A 188 9.62 -42.57 -5.50
C LEU A 188 8.56 -43.58 -5.98
N LEU A 189 7.30 -43.16 -6.08
CA LEU A 189 6.20 -44.02 -6.58
C LEU A 189 6.13 -44.04 -8.10
N SER A 190 6.38 -42.89 -8.74
CA SER A 190 6.29 -42.72 -10.19
C SER A 190 6.89 -41.37 -10.62
N ARG A 191 7.07 -41.18 -11.93
CA ARG A 191 7.22 -39.86 -12.55
C ARG A 191 5.96 -39.53 -13.35
N GLN A 192 5.39 -38.37 -13.09
CA GLN A 192 4.07 -37.94 -13.55
C GLN A 192 4.20 -36.85 -14.63
N ALA A 193 3.52 -37.03 -15.75
CA ALA A 193 3.54 -36.07 -16.85
C ALA A 193 2.92 -34.72 -16.44
N THR A 194 3.33 -33.65 -17.11
CA THR A 194 2.74 -32.31 -16.97
C THR A 194 2.23 -31.82 -18.33
N HIS A 195 1.29 -30.88 -18.33
CA HIS A 195 0.91 -30.13 -19.53
C HIS A 195 1.87 -28.95 -19.82
N LEU A 196 2.82 -28.68 -18.92
CA LEU A 196 3.70 -27.52 -18.96
C LEU A 196 5.01 -27.80 -19.71
N SER A 197 5.52 -29.03 -19.63
CA SER A 197 6.73 -29.45 -20.33
C SER A 197 6.81 -30.97 -20.48
N SER A 198 7.77 -31.45 -21.29
CA SER A 198 8.11 -32.88 -21.40
C SER A 198 8.75 -33.47 -20.12
N ILE A 199 9.09 -32.63 -19.13
CA ILE A 199 9.70 -33.07 -17.88
C ILE A 199 8.60 -33.59 -16.95
N SER A 200 8.77 -34.82 -16.48
CA SER A 200 7.81 -35.51 -15.62
C SER A 200 8.23 -35.41 -14.15
N ARG A 201 7.32 -34.93 -13.30
CA ARG A 201 7.51 -34.63 -11.88
C ARG A 201 7.55 -35.91 -11.05
N PRO A 202 8.51 -36.09 -10.13
CA PRO A 202 8.47 -37.22 -9.20
C PRO A 202 7.27 -37.11 -8.24
N LEU A 203 6.57 -38.23 -8.06
CA LEU A 203 5.55 -38.44 -7.03
C LEU A 203 6.17 -39.31 -5.93
N TYR A 204 6.39 -38.75 -4.75
CA TYR A 204 6.98 -39.44 -3.60
C TYR A 204 5.92 -39.86 -2.59
N PHE A 205 6.11 -41.03 -1.98
CA PHE A 205 5.57 -41.35 -0.66
C PHE A 205 6.63 -41.00 0.39
N ALA A 206 6.22 -40.35 1.48
CA ALA A 206 7.10 -40.00 2.60
C ALA A 206 6.40 -40.22 3.95
N SER A 207 7.10 -40.75 4.95
CA SER A 207 6.52 -41.00 6.29
C SER A 207 7.60 -41.13 7.37
N SER A 208 7.25 -40.75 8.60
CA SER A 208 8.05 -40.95 9.81
C SER A 208 7.58 -42.14 10.66
N LYS A 209 6.50 -42.83 10.26
CA LYS A 209 5.85 -43.91 11.02
C LYS A 209 5.61 -45.20 10.20
N PHE A 210 5.58 -45.10 8.87
CA PHE A 210 5.23 -46.19 7.94
C PHE A 210 6.25 -46.36 6.81
N TRP A 211 6.53 -47.60 6.43
CA TRP A 211 7.23 -47.95 5.19
C TRP A 211 6.20 -48.38 4.14
N TYR A 212 6.51 -48.15 2.85
CA TYR A 212 5.69 -48.62 1.73
C TYR A 212 6.59 -49.18 0.61
N VAL A 213 6.56 -50.49 0.40
CA VAL A 213 7.46 -51.19 -0.54
C VAL A 213 6.64 -52.15 -1.41
N GLY A 214 6.74 -51.95 -2.72
CA GLY A 214 5.88 -52.64 -3.69
C GLY A 214 4.42 -52.33 -3.38
N GLU A 215 3.69 -53.38 -3.04
CA GLU A 215 2.29 -53.37 -2.61
C GLU A 215 2.08 -53.40 -1.08
N ALA A 216 3.14 -53.60 -0.29
CA ALA A 216 3.05 -53.79 1.15
C ALA A 216 3.34 -52.49 1.91
N VAL A 217 2.47 -52.15 2.87
CA VAL A 217 2.68 -51.08 3.86
C VAL A 217 2.82 -51.73 5.23
N GLY A 218 3.55 -51.08 6.14
CA GLY A 218 3.51 -51.40 7.55
C GLY A 218 4.22 -50.35 8.39
N ARG A 219 4.17 -50.50 9.71
CA ARG A 219 4.81 -49.57 10.64
C ARG A 219 6.28 -49.91 10.91
N PHE A 220 7.04 -48.88 11.29
CA PHE A 220 8.31 -49.01 12.00
C PHE A 220 8.29 -48.14 13.27
N SER A 221 8.99 -48.57 14.32
CA SER A 221 9.13 -47.85 15.60
C SER A 221 10.48 -47.14 15.72
N SER A 222 11.49 -47.56 14.95
CA SER A 222 12.78 -46.87 14.84
C SER A 222 13.44 -47.11 13.47
N TRP A 223 14.48 -46.33 13.17
CA TRP A 223 15.30 -46.50 11.98
C TRP A 223 16.76 -46.08 12.25
N SER A 224 17.67 -46.47 11.35
CA SER A 224 19.11 -46.18 11.41
C SER A 224 19.71 -46.01 10.01
N GLY A 225 20.75 -45.18 9.87
CA GLY A 225 21.61 -45.15 8.67
C GLY A 225 22.77 -46.16 8.70
N GLU A 226 23.04 -46.74 9.87
CA GLU A 226 24.09 -47.74 10.12
C GLU A 226 23.47 -49.11 10.43
N ALA A 227 24.09 -50.19 9.97
CA ALA A 227 23.63 -51.56 10.22
C ALA A 227 23.78 -51.98 11.71
N HIS A 228 24.86 -51.50 12.34
CA HIS A 228 25.29 -51.83 13.70
C HIS A 228 26.29 -50.78 14.19
N ALA A 229 26.58 -50.72 15.50
CA ALA A 229 27.50 -49.74 16.09
C ALA A 229 28.92 -49.73 15.47
N TYR A 230 29.36 -50.88 14.94
CA TYR A 230 30.65 -51.02 14.25
C TYR A 230 30.66 -50.49 12.79
N GLY A 231 29.53 -50.05 12.23
CA GLY A 231 29.40 -49.71 10.81
C GLY A 231 30.18 -48.45 10.39
N ARG A 232 30.21 -47.43 11.26
CA ARG A 232 31.06 -46.22 11.16
C ARG A 232 31.10 -45.57 9.77
N GLY A 233 29.97 -45.46 9.06
CA GLY A 233 29.89 -44.81 7.75
C GLY A 233 30.39 -45.68 6.59
N THR A 234 30.63 -46.98 6.78
CA THR A 234 31.16 -47.89 5.74
C THR A 234 30.30 -47.90 4.47
N HIS A 235 28.98 -47.75 4.61
CA HIS A 235 28.06 -47.68 3.47
C HIS A 235 27.87 -46.26 2.90
N GLN A 236 28.61 -45.26 3.39
CA GLN A 236 28.58 -43.87 2.94
C GLN A 236 27.15 -43.28 2.90
N TYR A 237 26.34 -43.57 3.92
CA TYR A 237 24.92 -43.18 4.03
C TYR A 237 23.99 -43.69 2.90
N SER A 238 24.47 -44.58 2.01
CA SER A 238 23.66 -45.18 0.93
C SER A 238 22.64 -46.23 1.40
N ARG A 239 22.47 -46.43 2.71
CA ARG A 239 21.54 -47.42 3.28
C ARG A 239 20.74 -46.84 4.43
N ARG A 240 19.48 -47.30 4.59
CA ARG A 240 18.63 -47.06 5.76
C ARG A 240 17.98 -48.37 6.19
N TYR A 241 17.92 -48.59 7.50
CA TYR A 241 17.37 -49.78 8.14
C TYR A 241 16.20 -49.36 9.01
N TYR A 242 15.04 -50.01 8.88
CA TYR A 242 13.82 -49.69 9.63
C TYR A 242 13.37 -50.91 10.42
N PHE A 243 12.99 -50.70 11.67
CA PHE A 243 12.67 -51.74 12.63
C PHE A 243 11.25 -51.54 13.13
N GLY A 244 10.40 -52.56 13.01
CA GLY A 244 9.08 -52.62 13.62
C GLY A 244 8.83 -53.99 14.24
N ASP A 245 7.79 -54.10 15.07
CA ASP A 245 7.51 -55.24 15.96
C ASP A 245 7.56 -56.63 15.30
N LYS A 246 7.28 -56.70 13.98
CA LYS A 246 7.26 -57.93 13.18
C LYS A 246 8.00 -57.83 11.85
N VAL A 247 8.54 -56.66 11.50
CA VAL A 247 9.07 -56.37 10.15
C VAL A 247 10.39 -55.61 10.22
N PHE A 248 11.34 -56.02 9.39
CA PHE A 248 12.58 -55.33 9.11
C PHE A 248 12.62 -54.89 7.65
N VAL A 249 13.02 -53.64 7.41
CA VAL A 249 13.18 -53.09 6.06
C VAL A 249 14.63 -52.61 5.86
N LYS A 250 15.26 -53.07 4.78
CA LYS A 250 16.60 -52.64 4.32
C LYS A 250 16.40 -51.86 3.02
N LYS A 251 16.59 -50.53 3.07
CA LYS A 251 16.63 -49.63 1.91
C LYS A 251 18.07 -49.39 1.51
N MET A 252 18.37 -49.47 0.21
CA MET A 252 19.72 -49.24 -0.34
C MET A 252 19.61 -48.32 -1.57
N THR A 253 20.12 -47.10 -1.46
CA THR A 253 20.01 -46.06 -2.50
C THR A 253 21.13 -46.20 -3.53
N MET A 254 20.77 -46.06 -4.80
CA MET A 254 21.67 -46.16 -5.94
C MET A 254 22.29 -44.79 -6.25
N GLY A 255 23.56 -44.78 -6.67
CA GLY A 255 24.31 -43.55 -7.00
C GLY A 255 25.00 -42.85 -5.82
N ILE A 256 24.62 -43.13 -4.57
CA ILE A 256 25.30 -42.56 -3.39
C ILE A 256 26.61 -43.33 -3.10
N GLY A 257 27.70 -42.59 -2.84
CA GLY A 257 28.98 -43.11 -2.34
C GLY A 257 29.71 -44.11 -3.24
N GLY A 258 29.32 -44.21 -4.53
CA GLY A 258 29.89 -45.18 -5.47
C GLY A 258 29.54 -46.65 -5.18
N ARG A 259 28.66 -46.95 -4.21
CA ARG A 259 28.37 -48.32 -3.76
C ARG A 259 27.24 -49.03 -4.52
N ALA A 260 26.78 -48.48 -5.65
CA ALA A 260 25.61 -48.99 -6.40
C ALA A 260 25.73 -50.48 -6.78
N GLU A 261 26.84 -50.89 -7.38
CA GLU A 261 27.07 -52.28 -7.81
C GLU A 261 27.06 -53.26 -6.62
N ILE A 262 27.70 -52.89 -5.52
CA ILE A 262 27.75 -53.68 -4.28
C ILE A 262 26.37 -53.76 -3.60
N ASN A 263 25.64 -52.64 -3.53
CA ASN A 263 24.27 -52.60 -3.00
C ASN A 263 23.33 -53.49 -3.83
N TRP A 264 23.48 -53.51 -5.16
CA TRP A 264 22.69 -54.33 -6.07
C TRP A 264 23.04 -55.82 -5.99
N GLN A 265 24.33 -56.17 -5.86
CA GLN A 265 24.77 -57.55 -5.67
C GLN A 265 24.28 -58.13 -4.33
N GLU A 266 24.50 -57.41 -3.22
CA GLU A 266 24.00 -57.83 -1.90
C GLU A 266 22.47 -57.94 -1.85
N PHE A 267 21.75 -57.03 -2.52
CA PHE A 267 20.30 -57.09 -2.64
C PHE A 267 19.84 -58.37 -3.35
N ASN A 268 20.42 -58.69 -4.50
CA ASN A 268 20.05 -59.89 -5.25
C ASN A 268 20.40 -61.18 -4.50
N ASN A 269 21.58 -61.24 -3.87
CA ASN A 269 21.96 -62.35 -2.99
C ASN A 269 20.93 -62.56 -1.86
N GLU A 270 20.56 -61.50 -1.14
CA GLU A 270 19.60 -61.58 -0.03
C GLU A 270 18.19 -61.95 -0.52
N VAL A 271 17.76 -61.44 -1.67
CA VAL A 271 16.46 -61.77 -2.28
C VAL A 271 16.42 -63.22 -2.78
N GLU A 272 17.48 -63.72 -3.42
CA GLU A 272 17.54 -65.10 -3.89
C GLU A 272 17.59 -66.10 -2.72
N PHE A 273 18.44 -65.84 -1.73
CA PHE A 273 18.57 -66.69 -0.55
C PHE A 273 17.29 -66.74 0.30
N LEU A 274 16.61 -65.61 0.49
CA LEU A 274 15.33 -65.58 1.23
C LEU A 274 14.14 -66.13 0.44
N ARG A 275 14.25 -66.29 -0.89
CA ARG A 275 13.26 -66.99 -1.73
C ARG A 275 13.48 -68.49 -1.77
N ASN A 276 14.74 -68.93 -1.84
CA ASN A 276 15.14 -70.34 -2.01
C ASN A 276 16.12 -70.79 -0.91
N PRO A 277 15.78 -70.69 0.39
CA PRO A 277 16.69 -71.04 1.46
C PRO A 277 17.01 -72.55 1.46
N PRO A 278 18.23 -72.96 1.89
CA PRO A 278 18.56 -74.37 2.02
C PRO A 278 17.61 -75.10 2.98
N ALA A 279 17.32 -76.37 2.70
CA ALA A 279 16.34 -77.13 3.47
C ALA A 279 16.69 -77.19 4.98
N SER A 280 15.76 -76.77 5.82
CA SER A 280 15.90 -76.62 7.29
C SER A 280 16.81 -75.47 7.76
N TYR A 281 17.30 -74.59 6.88
CA TYR A 281 18.05 -73.41 7.30
C TYR A 281 17.13 -72.36 7.96
N PRO A 282 17.48 -71.77 9.11
CA PRO A 282 16.66 -70.78 9.79
C PRO A 282 16.71 -69.41 9.09
N VAL A 283 15.74 -69.12 8.22
CA VAL A 283 15.53 -67.77 7.64
C VAL A 283 14.22 -67.13 8.10
N PRO A 284 14.16 -65.79 8.24
CA PRO A 284 12.90 -65.04 8.29
C PRO A 284 12.22 -65.07 6.90
N ARG A 285 10.88 -65.01 6.85
CA ARG A 285 10.17 -64.98 5.57
C ARG A 285 10.37 -63.65 4.85
N LEU A 286 10.60 -63.69 3.53
CA LEU A 286 10.53 -62.52 2.67
C LEU A 286 9.07 -62.03 2.56
N ILE A 287 8.86 -60.73 2.75
CA ILE A 287 7.54 -60.08 2.66
C ILE A 287 7.42 -59.35 1.31
N ALA A 288 8.43 -58.55 0.95
CA ALA A 288 8.51 -57.85 -0.34
C ALA A 288 9.97 -57.63 -0.74
N ALA A 289 10.22 -57.53 -2.04
CA ALA A 289 11.50 -57.09 -2.61
C ALA A 289 11.22 -56.26 -3.86
N LEU A 290 11.91 -55.14 -4.02
CA LEU A 290 11.66 -54.17 -5.09
C LEU A 290 12.94 -53.44 -5.49
N ASP A 291 13.05 -53.17 -6.80
CA ASP A 291 14.03 -52.29 -7.42
C ASP A 291 13.25 -51.15 -8.10
N ASP A 292 13.30 -49.93 -7.54
CA ASP A 292 12.73 -48.70 -8.11
C ASP A 292 13.80 -47.92 -8.92
N ALA A 293 14.87 -48.59 -9.37
CA ALA A 293 16.08 -48.12 -10.09
C ALA A 293 16.96 -47.08 -9.36
N SER A 294 16.34 -46.20 -8.58
CA SER A 294 16.99 -45.22 -7.69
C SER A 294 17.18 -45.76 -6.27
N ASP A 295 16.33 -46.69 -5.85
CA ASP A 295 16.34 -47.31 -4.53
C ASP A 295 15.99 -48.80 -4.63
N LEU A 296 16.72 -49.63 -3.89
CA LEU A 296 16.43 -51.05 -3.67
C LEU A 296 15.79 -51.20 -2.29
N PHE A 297 14.72 -51.97 -2.19
CA PHE A 297 13.98 -52.19 -0.96
C PHE A 297 13.76 -53.68 -0.70
N LEU A 298 14.20 -54.15 0.46
CA LEU A 298 13.93 -55.49 0.98
C LEU A 298 13.08 -55.38 2.25
N VAL A 299 11.97 -56.11 2.31
CA VAL A 299 11.11 -56.24 3.49
C VAL A 299 11.04 -57.71 3.88
N ARG A 300 11.37 -58.02 5.14
CA ARG A 300 11.31 -59.38 5.69
C ARG A 300 10.77 -59.37 7.12
N GLU A 301 10.42 -60.53 7.63
CA GLU A 301 10.05 -60.67 9.05
C GLU A 301 11.22 -60.26 9.97
N MET A 302 10.87 -59.64 11.10
CA MET A 302 11.82 -59.21 12.12
C MET A 302 12.21 -60.39 12.99
N SER A 303 13.52 -60.65 13.07
CA SER A 303 14.09 -61.71 13.91
C SER A 303 14.23 -61.20 15.34
N GLY A 304 13.50 -61.79 16.30
CA GLY A 304 13.53 -61.36 17.70
C GLY A 304 14.81 -61.79 18.43
N GLY A 305 15.60 -60.83 18.89
CA GLY A 305 16.87 -61.09 19.59
C GLY A 305 17.66 -59.80 19.88
N ARG A 306 18.96 -59.95 20.18
CA ARG A 306 19.97 -58.88 20.23
C ARG A 306 21.19 -59.28 19.42
N LEU A 307 21.95 -58.33 18.87
CA LEU A 307 23.20 -58.67 18.19
C LEU A 307 24.22 -59.19 19.22
N LEU A 308 24.98 -60.22 18.86
CA LEU A 308 26.03 -60.76 19.72
C LEU A 308 27.11 -59.71 20.03
N SER A 309 27.34 -58.77 19.12
CA SER A 309 28.19 -57.61 19.37
C SER A 309 27.70 -56.74 20.53
N GLU A 310 26.40 -56.47 20.65
CA GLU A 310 25.87 -55.68 21.77
C GLU A 310 26.04 -56.39 23.11
N LEU A 311 25.93 -57.73 23.12
CA LEU A 311 26.12 -58.57 24.31
C LEU A 311 27.59 -58.67 24.71
N ILE A 312 28.52 -58.49 23.77
CA ILE A 312 29.95 -58.31 24.05
C ILE A 312 30.20 -56.91 24.61
N ASP A 313 29.62 -55.87 24.00
CA ASP A 313 29.85 -54.47 24.35
C ASP A 313 29.30 -54.07 25.74
N ASP A 314 28.13 -54.61 26.13
CA ASP A 314 27.56 -54.39 27.47
C ASP A 314 27.98 -55.43 28.52
N GLY A 315 28.74 -56.46 28.11
CA GLY A 315 29.24 -57.52 28.99
C GLY A 315 28.21 -58.61 29.36
N SER A 316 27.04 -58.64 28.72
CA SER A 316 25.99 -59.64 28.97
C SER A 316 26.48 -61.10 28.93
N PRO A 317 25.89 -61.98 29.75
CA PRO A 317 26.25 -63.39 29.75
C PRO A 317 25.63 -64.15 28.56
N TYR A 318 26.48 -64.75 27.75
CA TYR A 318 26.14 -65.81 26.78
C TYR A 318 27.08 -67.01 26.93
N ASP A 319 26.65 -68.17 26.43
CA ASP A 319 27.45 -69.41 26.36
C ASP A 319 28.30 -69.41 25.08
N PRO A 320 29.64 -69.27 25.16
CA PRO A 320 30.48 -69.20 23.96
C PRO A 320 30.56 -70.53 23.20
N ASP A 321 30.57 -71.66 23.91
CA ASP A 321 30.69 -73.00 23.30
C ASP A 321 29.42 -73.35 22.52
N LYS A 322 28.24 -72.99 23.06
CA LYS A 322 26.96 -73.11 22.34
C LYS A 322 26.93 -72.23 21.09
N VAL A 323 27.28 -70.95 21.22
CA VAL A 323 27.27 -69.99 20.10
C VAL A 323 28.15 -70.47 18.95
N VAL A 324 29.37 -70.94 19.23
CA VAL A 324 30.26 -71.44 18.16
C VAL A 324 29.72 -72.72 17.52
N SER A 325 29.04 -73.61 18.26
CA SER A 325 28.40 -74.80 17.68
C SER A 325 27.26 -74.43 16.73
N GLU A 326 26.32 -73.61 17.19
CA GLU A 326 25.12 -73.23 16.41
C GLU A 326 25.49 -72.44 15.14
N LEU A 327 26.53 -71.60 15.20
CA LEU A 327 27.07 -70.92 14.02
C LEU A 327 27.74 -71.89 13.05
N LEU A 328 28.55 -72.82 13.54
CA LEU A 328 29.25 -73.79 12.69
C LEU A 328 28.27 -74.77 12.03
N GLU A 329 27.20 -75.15 12.73
CA GLU A 329 26.08 -75.92 12.17
C GLU A 329 25.41 -75.19 10.99
N GLN A 330 25.19 -73.87 11.10
CA GLN A 330 24.68 -73.05 10.00
C GLN A 330 25.68 -72.95 8.83
N LEU A 331 26.97 -72.74 9.10
CA LEU A 331 27.99 -72.64 8.05
C LEU A 331 28.16 -73.98 7.29
N VAL A 332 28.11 -75.11 7.99
CA VAL A 332 28.09 -76.45 7.38
C VAL A 332 26.82 -76.70 6.55
N MET A 333 25.67 -76.13 6.91
CA MET A 333 24.45 -76.21 6.08
C MET A 333 24.56 -75.41 4.77
N LEU A 334 25.25 -74.26 4.76
CA LEU A 334 25.55 -73.50 3.53
C LEU A 334 26.57 -74.25 2.65
N GLU A 335 27.68 -74.68 3.26
CA GLU A 335 28.79 -75.36 2.58
C GLU A 335 28.34 -76.61 1.81
N ARG A 336 27.43 -77.39 2.41
CA ARG A 336 26.83 -78.60 1.79
C ARG A 336 26.01 -78.34 0.53
N VAL A 337 25.55 -77.11 0.29
CA VAL A 337 24.86 -76.69 -0.94
C VAL A 337 25.73 -75.79 -1.83
N GLY A 338 27.01 -75.64 -1.51
CA GLY A 338 27.95 -74.80 -2.27
C GLY A 338 27.81 -73.30 -2.03
N LEU A 339 27.16 -72.90 -0.94
CA LEU A 339 27.03 -71.50 -0.51
C LEU A 339 27.97 -71.22 0.67
N TYR A 340 28.39 -69.96 0.79
CA TYR A 340 29.30 -69.48 1.82
C TYR A 340 28.85 -68.11 2.32
N HIS A 341 29.12 -67.80 3.58
CA HIS A 341 28.81 -66.50 4.19
C HIS A 341 30.10 -65.68 4.31
N ASN A 342 30.18 -64.55 3.63
CA ASN A 342 31.46 -63.90 3.36
C ASN A 342 31.81 -62.77 4.34
N ASP A 343 30.92 -62.41 5.28
CA ASP A 343 31.22 -61.55 6.44
C ASP A 343 30.76 -62.20 7.76
N VAL A 344 31.29 -63.38 8.13
CA VAL A 344 30.96 -64.01 9.43
C VAL A 344 31.63 -63.25 10.57
N ARG A 345 30.85 -62.46 11.33
CA ARG A 345 31.31 -61.51 12.36
C ARG A 345 30.33 -61.46 13.53
N CYS A 346 30.79 -61.03 14.71
CA CYS A 346 29.92 -60.88 15.89
C CYS A 346 28.75 -59.89 15.70
N TRP A 347 28.83 -58.94 14.76
CA TRP A 347 27.73 -58.03 14.42
C TRP A 347 26.72 -58.63 13.42
N ASN A 348 27.07 -59.70 12.70
CA ASN A 348 26.17 -60.45 11.81
C ASN A 348 25.64 -61.74 12.47
N VAL A 349 25.69 -61.81 13.80
CA VAL A 349 25.12 -62.88 14.61
C VAL A 349 24.06 -62.30 15.53
N LEU A 350 22.84 -62.78 15.41
CA LEU A 350 21.73 -62.46 16.29
C LEU A 350 21.58 -63.57 17.35
N MET A 351 21.59 -63.19 18.63
CA MET A 351 21.19 -64.06 19.72
C MET A 351 19.68 -63.93 19.93
N SER A 352 18.95 -65.01 19.65
CA SER A 352 17.48 -65.04 19.78
C SER A 352 17.01 -64.98 21.23
N GLN A 353 15.72 -64.74 21.44
CA GLN A 353 15.10 -64.81 22.77
C GLN A 353 15.18 -66.21 23.42
N GLU A 354 15.37 -67.27 22.62
CA GLU A 354 15.64 -68.63 23.10
C GLU A 354 17.14 -68.87 23.41
N GLY A 355 17.97 -67.83 23.29
CA GLY A 355 19.41 -67.88 23.46
C GLY A 355 20.13 -68.70 22.39
N LYS A 356 19.59 -68.78 21.16
CA LYS A 356 20.23 -69.44 19.99
C LYS A 356 20.96 -68.42 19.14
N ALA A 357 22.14 -68.77 18.61
CA ALA A 357 22.87 -67.95 17.63
C ALA A 357 22.31 -68.16 16.21
N ILE A 358 21.99 -67.08 15.50
CA ILE A 358 21.44 -67.10 14.14
C ILE A 358 22.27 -66.14 13.27
N LEU A 359 22.73 -66.61 12.10
CA LEU A 359 23.37 -65.74 11.11
C LEU A 359 22.36 -64.81 10.42
N ILE A 360 22.75 -63.56 10.22
CA ILE A 360 21.98 -62.51 9.54
C ILE A 360 22.84 -61.78 8.51
N ASP A 361 22.22 -60.86 7.75
CA ASP A 361 22.79 -60.17 6.58
C ASP A 361 23.09 -61.11 5.40
N TYR A 362 22.05 -61.81 4.96
CA TYR A 362 22.13 -62.83 3.90
C TYR A 362 22.60 -62.30 2.54
N GLY A 363 22.71 -60.98 2.35
CA GLY A 363 23.36 -60.39 1.18
C GLY A 363 24.86 -60.70 1.08
N ALA A 364 25.50 -61.02 2.21
CA ALA A 364 26.85 -61.53 2.28
C ALA A 364 26.97 -63.03 1.95
N ILE A 365 25.88 -63.73 1.61
CA ILE A 365 25.91 -65.13 1.17
C ILE A 365 26.08 -65.21 -0.35
N SER A 366 27.02 -66.01 -0.84
CA SER A 366 27.20 -66.29 -2.27
C SER A 366 27.79 -67.68 -2.53
N ALA A 367 27.98 -68.04 -3.80
CA ALA A 367 28.70 -69.25 -4.20
C ALA A 367 30.25 -69.08 -4.18
N GLU A 368 30.75 -67.88 -3.91
CA GLU A 368 32.19 -67.60 -3.82
C GLU A 368 32.69 -67.88 -2.40
N ALA A 369 33.58 -68.86 -2.25
CA ALA A 369 34.15 -69.27 -0.97
C ALA A 369 35.27 -68.30 -0.49
N THR A 370 34.95 -67.00 -0.38
CA THR A 370 35.92 -65.92 -0.15
C THR A 370 35.38 -64.89 0.84
N ASP A 371 36.05 -64.68 1.97
CA ASP A 371 35.72 -63.64 2.95
C ASP A 371 35.95 -62.22 2.38
N CYS A 372 35.11 -61.26 2.76
CA CYS A 372 35.16 -59.87 2.27
C CYS A 372 36.35 -59.05 2.81
N SER A 373 37.07 -59.56 3.81
CA SER A 373 38.25 -58.93 4.39
C SER A 373 39.55 -59.41 3.71
N TRP A 374 40.65 -58.70 3.97
CA TRP A 374 41.97 -58.90 3.35
C TRP A 374 42.55 -60.34 3.46
N LEU A 375 42.00 -61.19 4.33
CA LEU A 375 42.41 -62.59 4.47
C LEU A 375 41.95 -63.47 3.29
N GLY A 376 40.79 -63.20 2.70
CA GLY A 376 40.13 -64.04 1.69
C GLY A 376 39.64 -65.41 2.20
N ASP A 377 40.36 -66.08 3.10
CA ASP A 377 39.99 -67.40 3.61
C ASP A 377 38.91 -67.33 4.72
N LEU A 378 37.84 -68.10 4.52
CA LEU A 378 36.68 -68.14 5.41
C LEU A 378 36.99 -68.76 6.78
N LEU A 379 37.87 -69.75 6.88
CA LEU A 379 38.20 -70.40 8.14
C LEU A 379 39.22 -69.60 8.97
N LEU A 380 40.18 -68.93 8.34
CA LEU A 380 41.04 -67.94 9.00
C LEU A 380 40.23 -66.74 9.51
N SER A 381 39.19 -66.32 8.78
CA SER A 381 38.31 -65.25 9.23
C SER A 381 37.35 -65.72 10.35
N PHE A 382 36.83 -66.95 10.27
CA PHE A 382 36.01 -67.56 11.33
C PHE A 382 36.82 -67.82 12.61
N LEU A 383 38.11 -68.19 12.51
CA LEU A 383 39.03 -68.29 13.64
C LEU A 383 39.09 -67.00 14.47
N ILE A 384 39.13 -65.84 13.81
CA ILE A 384 39.08 -64.53 14.49
C ILE A 384 37.71 -64.34 15.16
N THR A 385 36.61 -64.70 14.49
CA THR A 385 35.25 -64.59 15.07
C THR A 385 35.07 -65.51 16.29
N VAL A 386 35.53 -66.76 16.22
CA VAL A 386 35.56 -67.70 17.36
C VAL A 386 36.36 -67.12 18.53
N LYS A 387 37.48 -66.45 18.25
CA LYS A 387 38.29 -65.77 19.27
C LYS A 387 37.57 -64.56 19.88
N GLU A 388 36.90 -63.73 19.08
CA GLU A 388 36.05 -62.62 19.57
C GLU A 388 34.95 -63.13 20.52
N ILE A 389 34.28 -64.23 20.13
CA ILE A 389 33.20 -64.89 20.89
C ILE A 389 33.73 -65.46 22.22
N LEU A 390 34.86 -66.18 22.19
CA LEU A 390 35.45 -66.82 23.38
C LEU A 390 36.08 -65.81 24.35
N GLN A 391 36.70 -64.74 23.84
CA GLN A 391 37.37 -63.72 24.65
C GLN A 391 36.43 -62.57 25.06
N ARG A 392 35.18 -62.57 24.61
CA ARG A 392 34.18 -61.49 24.77
C ARG A 392 34.75 -60.12 24.43
N ARG A 393 35.39 -60.03 23.25
CA ARG A 393 36.02 -58.80 22.78
C ARG A 393 36.04 -58.75 21.26
N ILE A 394 35.36 -57.77 20.67
CA ILE A 394 35.40 -57.53 19.23
C ILE A 394 36.72 -56.87 18.81
N VAL A 395 37.24 -57.33 17.68
CA VAL A 395 38.38 -56.74 16.96
C VAL A 395 37.90 -55.54 16.12
N PRO A 396 38.57 -54.38 16.16
CA PRO A 396 38.23 -53.27 15.27
C PRO A 396 38.35 -53.64 13.80
N ALA A 397 37.29 -53.41 13.02
CA ALA A 397 37.26 -53.70 11.58
C ALA A 397 38.03 -52.68 10.72
N SER A 398 38.30 -51.48 11.24
CA SER A 398 38.89 -50.35 10.52
C SER A 398 40.23 -49.92 11.15
N PRO A 399 41.28 -49.61 10.35
CA PRO A 399 41.30 -49.61 8.88
C PRO A 399 41.35 -51.02 8.24
N GLY A 400 41.50 -52.07 9.05
CA GLY A 400 41.38 -53.46 8.62
C GLY A 400 41.38 -54.39 9.84
N ARG A 401 40.55 -55.44 9.81
CA ARG A 401 40.40 -56.42 10.90
C ARG A 401 41.76 -56.97 11.33
N GLU A 402 42.03 -56.96 12.64
CA GLU A 402 43.29 -57.46 13.21
C GLU A 402 43.47 -58.96 12.90
N PRO A 403 44.66 -59.39 12.39
CA PRO A 403 44.98 -60.80 12.20
C PRO A 403 45.21 -61.53 13.53
N ALA A 404 44.15 -61.78 14.28
CA ALA A 404 44.21 -62.39 15.61
C ALA A 404 44.48 -63.92 15.57
N LEU A 405 45.24 -64.41 14.57
CA LEU A 405 45.36 -65.80 14.14
C LEU A 405 46.08 -66.74 15.12
N ASP A 406 46.71 -66.24 16.20
CA ASP A 406 47.44 -67.09 17.15
C ASP A 406 46.53 -68.07 17.92
N PHE A 407 46.56 -69.33 17.47
CA PHE A 407 45.90 -70.49 18.07
C PHE A 407 46.25 -70.70 19.55
N MET A 408 47.42 -70.26 20.01
CA MET A 408 47.87 -70.49 21.38
C MET A 408 47.05 -69.70 22.42
N THR A 409 46.36 -68.65 21.98
CA THR A 409 45.42 -67.86 22.81
C THR A 409 44.03 -68.49 22.99
N LEU A 410 43.76 -69.64 22.35
CA LEU A 410 42.48 -70.36 22.45
C LEU A 410 42.49 -71.41 23.56
N PRO A 411 41.31 -71.74 24.14
CA PRO A 411 41.16 -72.90 25.04
C PRO A 411 41.58 -74.21 24.34
N PRO A 412 42.04 -75.24 25.08
CA PRO A 412 42.60 -76.46 24.49
C PRO A 412 41.73 -77.12 23.42
N ARG A 413 40.41 -77.26 23.65
CA ARG A 413 39.45 -77.80 22.67
C ARG A 413 39.55 -77.12 21.30
N TYR A 414 39.46 -75.79 21.30
CA TYR A 414 39.48 -74.97 20.08
C TYR A 414 40.85 -74.95 19.42
N ARG A 415 41.91 -74.77 20.21
CA ARG A 415 43.29 -74.81 19.71
C ARG A 415 43.61 -76.14 19.02
N ASN A 416 43.26 -77.25 19.65
CA ASN A 416 43.50 -78.58 19.11
C ASN A 416 42.72 -78.79 17.79
N ALA A 417 41.45 -78.37 17.75
CA ALA A 417 40.61 -78.52 16.57
C ALA A 417 41.13 -77.72 15.37
N PHE A 418 41.51 -76.45 15.56
CA PHE A 418 42.10 -75.65 14.48
C PHE A 418 43.47 -76.18 14.05
N ILE A 419 44.33 -76.64 14.97
CA ILE A 419 45.61 -77.29 14.63
C ILE A 419 45.39 -78.55 13.79
N GLN A 420 44.33 -79.33 14.04
CA GLN A 420 43.98 -80.50 13.24
C GLN A 420 43.45 -80.11 11.86
N ALA A 421 42.49 -79.17 11.77
CA ALA A 421 41.90 -78.73 10.52
C ALA A 421 42.93 -78.07 9.57
N PHE A 422 43.74 -77.14 10.07
CA PHE A 422 44.80 -76.49 9.28
C PHE A 422 46.01 -77.40 9.01
N GLY A 423 46.10 -78.57 9.68
CA GLY A 423 47.13 -79.59 9.46
C GLY A 423 46.79 -80.64 8.40
N GLY A 424 45.62 -80.54 7.75
CA GLY A 424 45.18 -81.43 6.66
C GLY A 424 45.87 -81.17 5.31
N ASP A 425 45.52 -81.98 4.31
CA ASP A 425 46.03 -81.82 2.94
C ASP A 425 45.35 -80.65 2.21
N GLN A 426 46.11 -79.92 1.38
CA GLN A 426 45.91 -78.48 1.15
C GLN A 426 44.87 -78.11 0.08
N ALA A 427 43.90 -78.99 -0.23
CA ALA A 427 42.98 -78.77 -1.35
C ALA A 427 42.04 -77.56 -1.11
N ARG A 428 41.31 -77.57 0.01
CA ARG A 428 40.59 -76.45 0.67
C ARG A 428 40.33 -76.87 2.12
N TRP A 429 40.32 -75.94 3.07
CA TRP A 429 39.83 -76.20 4.43
C TRP A 429 38.31 -75.99 4.50
N THR A 430 37.57 -76.88 5.18
CA THR A 430 36.10 -76.82 5.25
C THR A 430 35.56 -76.63 6.67
N PHE A 431 34.36 -76.03 6.78
CA PHE A 431 33.62 -75.93 8.03
C PHE A 431 33.21 -77.30 8.57
N ALA A 432 32.92 -78.27 7.69
CA ALA A 432 32.62 -79.64 8.07
C ALA A 432 33.80 -80.34 8.77
N GLU A 433 35.02 -80.19 8.25
CA GLU A 433 36.23 -80.73 8.90
C GLU A 433 36.49 -80.07 10.26
N LEU A 434 36.31 -78.75 10.35
CA LEU A 434 36.42 -78.03 11.62
C LEU A 434 35.38 -78.50 12.64
N GLN A 435 34.15 -78.83 12.20
CA GLN A 435 33.10 -79.38 13.05
C GLN A 435 33.46 -80.78 13.58
N GLU A 436 33.98 -81.66 12.72
CA GLU A 436 34.48 -82.97 13.17
C GLU A 436 35.67 -82.84 14.14
N CYS A 437 36.59 -81.92 13.88
CA CYS A 437 37.73 -81.65 14.77
C CYS A 437 37.28 -81.10 16.13
N LEU A 438 36.28 -80.20 16.18
CA LEU A 438 35.72 -79.66 17.43
C LEU A 438 34.87 -80.66 18.22
N ALA A 439 34.37 -81.71 17.57
CA ALA A 439 33.68 -82.84 18.20
C ALA A 439 34.65 -83.91 18.73
N ARG A 440 35.81 -84.10 18.07
CA ARG A 440 36.84 -85.08 18.48
C ARG A 440 37.92 -84.52 19.41
N SER A 441 38.04 -83.20 19.54
CA SER A 441 39.12 -82.57 20.32
C SER A 441 38.95 -82.69 21.83
N GLU A 442 39.70 -83.63 22.43
CA GLU A 442 39.89 -83.70 23.86
C GLU A 442 40.54 -82.41 24.43
N PRO A 443 40.27 -82.05 25.71
CA PRO A 443 40.82 -80.85 26.35
C PRO A 443 42.31 -80.98 26.79
N VAL A 444 43.03 -81.99 26.30
CA VAL A 444 44.45 -82.24 26.58
C VAL A 444 45.32 -81.26 25.79
N ALA A 445 46.45 -80.80 26.35
CA ALA A 445 47.35 -79.90 25.62
C ALA A 445 48.21 -80.65 24.59
N LEU A 446 47.82 -80.60 23.31
CA LEU A 446 48.70 -81.00 22.20
C LEU A 446 49.93 -80.07 22.14
N HIS A 447 51.06 -80.61 21.68
CA HIS A 447 52.21 -79.77 21.29
C HIS A 447 51.85 -79.03 20.00
N ALA A 448 52.16 -77.74 19.95
CA ALA A 448 51.95 -76.92 18.76
C ALA A 448 52.95 -77.36 17.66
N PRO A 449 52.49 -77.72 16.44
CA PRO A 449 53.39 -78.05 15.33
C PRO A 449 54.29 -76.87 14.95
N GLU A 450 55.48 -77.14 14.42
CA GLU A 450 56.44 -76.09 14.04
C GLU A 450 55.85 -75.02 13.10
N TRP A 451 54.89 -75.42 12.24
CA TRP A 451 54.22 -74.50 11.32
C TRP A 451 53.39 -73.42 12.04
N THR A 452 52.90 -73.63 13.27
CA THR A 452 52.12 -72.59 13.98
C THR A 452 53.00 -71.39 14.31
N SER A 453 54.32 -71.58 14.45
CA SER A 453 55.27 -70.48 14.65
C SER A 453 55.30 -69.50 13.48
N LEU A 454 55.05 -69.96 12.25
CA LEU A 454 54.96 -69.09 11.07
C LEU A 454 53.74 -68.16 11.17
N TYR A 455 52.60 -68.68 11.64
CA TYR A 455 51.40 -67.88 11.89
C TYR A 455 51.62 -66.85 13.00
N SER A 456 52.29 -67.20 14.09
CA SER A 456 52.63 -66.25 15.17
C SER A 456 53.52 -65.09 14.67
N HIS A 457 54.54 -65.38 13.86
CA HIS A 457 55.38 -64.35 13.24
C HIS A 457 54.59 -63.49 12.23
N MET A 458 53.73 -64.11 11.42
CA MET A 458 52.91 -63.42 10.42
C MET A 458 51.90 -62.48 11.10
N GLN A 459 51.25 -62.90 12.19
CA GLN A 459 50.42 -62.02 13.02
C GLN A 459 51.22 -60.82 13.55
N GLN A 460 52.42 -61.02 14.10
CA GLN A 460 53.22 -59.90 14.63
C GLN A 460 53.60 -58.88 13.54
N ALA A 461 53.97 -59.37 12.34
CA ALA A 461 54.28 -58.51 11.20
C ALA A 461 53.05 -57.71 10.72
N LEU A 462 51.90 -58.37 10.58
CA LEU A 462 50.65 -57.75 10.13
C LEU A 462 50.04 -56.81 11.18
N LEU A 463 50.11 -57.14 12.47
CA LEU A 463 49.71 -56.23 13.56
C LEU A 463 50.56 -54.96 13.55
N SER A 464 51.87 -55.09 13.32
CA SER A 464 52.79 -53.95 13.15
C SER A 464 52.46 -53.12 11.92
N TYR A 465 52.00 -53.75 10.83
CA TYR A 465 51.56 -53.08 9.61
C TYR A 465 50.22 -52.34 9.80
N ASN A 466 49.19 -52.99 10.34
CA ASN A 466 47.90 -52.39 10.63
C ASN A 466 48.01 -51.24 11.65
N THR A 467 48.93 -51.32 12.62
CA THR A 467 49.23 -50.21 13.55
C THR A 467 49.76 -48.97 12.80
N ARG A 468 50.65 -49.17 11.81
CA ARG A 468 51.16 -48.08 10.96
C ARG A 468 50.09 -47.51 10.03
N LEU A 469 49.27 -48.37 9.42
CA LEU A 469 48.11 -47.93 8.63
C LEU A 469 47.12 -47.14 9.49
N GLY A 470 46.81 -47.58 10.72
CA GLY A 470 45.91 -46.89 11.63
C GLY A 470 46.37 -45.46 11.94
N ALA A 471 47.67 -45.26 12.15
CA ALA A 471 48.24 -43.92 12.33
C ALA A 471 48.06 -43.04 11.07
N LEU A 472 48.36 -43.58 9.88
CA LEU A 472 48.20 -42.86 8.60
C LEU A 472 46.73 -42.53 8.28
N TYR A 473 45.80 -43.45 8.53
CA TYR A 473 44.37 -43.22 8.38
C TYR A 473 43.85 -42.16 9.37
N THR A 474 44.29 -42.20 10.62
CA THR A 474 43.90 -41.21 11.64
C THR A 474 44.37 -39.80 11.26
N GLN A 475 45.59 -39.68 10.69
CA GLN A 475 46.12 -38.42 10.19
C GLN A 475 45.32 -37.91 8.98
N ASN A 476 45.09 -38.77 7.97
CA ASN A 476 44.36 -38.41 6.75
C ASN A 476 42.90 -37.99 7.06
N GLU A 477 42.21 -38.69 7.97
CA GLU A 477 40.85 -38.30 8.34
C GLU A 477 40.81 -36.98 9.13
N HIS A 478 41.84 -36.65 9.91
CA HIS A 478 41.99 -35.33 10.52
C HIS A 478 42.17 -34.23 9.45
N ASP A 479 43.02 -34.46 8.46
CA ASP A 479 43.23 -33.56 7.32
C ASP A 479 41.92 -33.38 6.51
N ARG A 480 41.13 -34.45 6.30
CA ARG A 480 39.82 -34.41 5.63
C ARG A 480 38.78 -33.61 6.41
N VAL A 481 38.71 -33.77 7.74
CA VAL A 481 37.81 -32.98 8.60
C VAL A 481 38.19 -31.50 8.58
N GLU A 482 39.49 -31.16 8.57
CA GLU A 482 39.92 -29.77 8.44
C GLU A 482 39.56 -29.19 7.06
N LEU A 483 39.76 -29.95 5.98
CA LEU A 483 39.38 -29.55 4.62
C LEU A 483 37.87 -29.34 4.48
N ALA A 484 37.04 -30.21 5.08
CA ALA A 484 35.59 -30.06 5.08
C ALA A 484 35.13 -28.81 5.86
N ALA A 485 35.75 -28.54 7.03
CA ALA A 485 35.48 -27.33 7.79
C ALA A 485 35.86 -26.05 7.02
N ARG A 486 37.00 -26.07 6.30
CA ARG A 486 37.45 -24.99 5.41
C ARG A 486 36.50 -24.81 4.21
N ALA A 487 36.00 -25.88 3.60
CA ALA A 487 35.01 -25.81 2.51
C ALA A 487 33.69 -25.16 2.95
N SER A 488 33.14 -25.59 4.10
CA SER A 488 31.93 -24.99 4.70
C SER A 488 32.11 -23.51 5.06
N LEU A 489 33.34 -23.05 5.34
CA LEU A 489 33.63 -21.63 5.55
C LEU A 489 33.62 -20.86 4.22
N ILE A 490 34.21 -21.41 3.16
CA ILE A 490 34.22 -20.82 1.81
C ILE A 490 32.80 -20.66 1.27
N GLU A 491 31.95 -21.69 1.39
CA GLU A 491 30.56 -21.68 0.97
C GLU A 491 29.75 -20.56 1.67
N ARG A 492 29.90 -20.42 2.99
CA ARG A 492 29.27 -19.32 3.76
C ARG A 492 29.76 -17.94 3.32
N LEU A 493 31.04 -17.81 2.95
CA LEU A 493 31.58 -16.55 2.41
C LEU A 493 31.03 -16.26 1.00
N GLN A 494 30.83 -17.28 0.16
CA GLN A 494 30.21 -17.14 -1.17
C GLN A 494 28.75 -16.69 -1.07
N VAL A 495 27.95 -17.33 -0.20
CA VAL A 495 26.56 -16.92 0.07
C VAL A 495 26.50 -15.48 0.60
N GLY A 496 27.40 -15.10 1.53
CA GLY A 496 27.50 -13.72 2.02
C GLY A 496 27.89 -12.71 0.95
N ALA A 497 28.78 -13.09 0.02
CA ALA A 497 29.17 -12.24 -1.11
C ALA A 497 28.02 -12.04 -2.10
N GLN A 498 27.27 -13.09 -2.44
CA GLN A 498 26.08 -12.99 -3.31
C GLN A 498 25.03 -12.06 -2.69
N GLN A 499 24.69 -12.26 -1.41
CA GLN A 499 23.75 -11.40 -0.69
C GLN A 499 24.19 -9.92 -0.62
N ALA A 500 25.50 -9.65 -0.62
CA ALA A 500 26.02 -8.29 -0.71
C ALA A 500 25.87 -7.71 -2.13
N GLN A 501 26.10 -8.52 -3.16
CA GLN A 501 25.95 -8.14 -4.56
C GLN A 501 24.48 -7.87 -4.93
N ASP A 502 23.54 -8.71 -4.48
CA ASP A 502 22.11 -8.54 -4.71
C ASP A 502 21.58 -7.24 -4.06
N LYS A 503 22.04 -6.93 -2.84
CA LYS A 503 21.75 -5.66 -2.16
C LYS A 503 22.32 -4.46 -2.92
N LEU A 504 23.51 -4.58 -3.47
CA LEU A 504 24.17 -3.50 -4.21
C LEU A 504 23.43 -3.21 -5.53
N ALA A 505 22.99 -4.24 -6.26
CA ALA A 505 22.11 -4.09 -7.42
C ALA A 505 20.75 -3.45 -7.06
N THR A 506 20.18 -3.82 -5.91
CA THR A 506 18.93 -3.21 -5.42
C THR A 506 19.11 -1.71 -5.14
N LEU A 507 20.18 -1.34 -4.43
CA LEU A 507 20.51 0.07 -4.13
C LEU A 507 20.82 0.90 -5.39
N GLN A 508 21.37 0.28 -6.44
CA GLN A 508 21.56 0.93 -7.74
C GLN A 508 20.21 1.26 -8.41
N LEU A 509 19.25 0.34 -8.40
CA LEU A 509 17.91 0.58 -8.93
C LEU A 509 17.13 1.64 -8.12
N GLU A 510 17.29 1.66 -6.80
CA GLU A 510 16.75 2.73 -5.94
C GLU A 510 17.37 4.09 -6.26
N ALA A 511 18.68 4.16 -6.53
CA ALA A 511 19.36 5.39 -6.92
C ALA A 511 18.91 5.90 -8.31
N GLU A 512 18.79 5.01 -9.31
CA GLU A 512 18.29 5.38 -10.64
C GLU A 512 16.83 5.86 -10.61
N THR A 513 15.97 5.20 -9.83
CA THR A 513 14.57 5.64 -9.68
C THR A 513 14.42 6.92 -8.86
N ALA A 514 15.35 7.23 -7.95
CA ALA A 514 15.43 8.51 -7.27
C ALA A 514 15.90 9.65 -8.20
N ASP A 515 16.92 9.42 -9.04
CA ASP A 515 17.43 10.41 -9.98
C ASP A 515 16.38 10.78 -11.04
N ASN A 516 15.67 9.80 -11.59
CA ASN A 516 14.54 10.06 -12.50
C ASN A 516 13.45 10.93 -11.85
N ARG A 517 13.06 10.62 -10.61
CA ARG A 517 12.10 11.46 -9.84
C ARG A 517 12.62 12.88 -9.60
N TYR A 518 13.92 13.06 -9.37
CA TYR A 518 14.52 14.39 -9.22
C TYR A 518 14.39 15.21 -10.51
N ARG A 519 14.68 14.61 -11.67
CA ARG A 519 14.54 15.26 -12.99
C ARG A 519 13.09 15.66 -13.28
N ASP A 520 12.11 14.81 -12.95
CA ASP A 520 10.69 15.13 -13.10
C ASP A 520 10.28 16.32 -12.21
N LEU A 521 10.75 16.36 -10.96
CA LEU A 521 10.51 17.47 -10.03
C LEU A 521 11.19 18.77 -10.48
N GLU A 522 12.40 18.69 -11.04
CA GLU A 522 13.11 19.84 -11.63
C GLU A 522 12.36 20.42 -12.83
N LYS A 523 11.82 19.56 -13.70
CA LYS A 523 10.95 19.96 -14.82
C LYS A 523 9.67 20.64 -14.35
N VAL A 524 8.95 20.06 -13.39
CA VAL A 524 7.73 20.66 -12.82
C VAL A 524 8.04 21.99 -12.10
N SER A 525 9.17 22.10 -11.43
CA SER A 525 9.64 23.35 -10.82
C SER A 525 9.88 24.45 -11.87
N SER A 526 10.46 24.11 -13.02
CA SER A 526 10.65 25.03 -14.14
C SER A 526 9.31 25.50 -14.73
N GLU A 527 8.38 24.58 -14.98
CA GLU A 527 7.03 24.88 -15.49
C GLU A 527 6.26 25.81 -14.53
N LEU A 528 6.37 25.60 -13.22
CA LEU A 528 5.79 26.48 -12.19
C LEU A 528 6.45 27.87 -12.16
N GLN A 529 7.76 27.98 -12.42
CA GLN A 529 8.44 29.28 -12.51
C GLN A 529 8.06 30.07 -13.75
N GLU A 530 7.80 29.42 -14.90
CA GLU A 530 7.25 30.11 -16.07
C GLU A 530 5.81 30.56 -15.84
N TRP A 531 4.98 29.72 -15.22
CA TRP A 531 3.61 30.06 -14.86
C TRP A 531 3.51 31.25 -13.90
N ALA A 532 4.40 31.30 -12.89
CA ALA A 532 4.49 32.43 -11.97
C ALA A 532 4.82 33.75 -12.69
N LYS A 533 5.80 33.76 -13.60
CA LYS A 533 6.17 34.94 -14.40
C LYS A 533 5.04 35.41 -15.32
N ASP A 534 4.27 34.48 -15.89
CA ASP A 534 3.09 34.83 -16.69
C ASP A 534 1.97 35.42 -15.82
N LEU A 535 1.80 34.93 -14.59
CA LEU A 535 0.85 35.49 -13.64
C LEU A 535 1.25 36.92 -13.23
N GLU A 536 2.52 37.16 -12.91
CA GLU A 536 3.08 38.49 -12.59
C GLU A 536 2.86 39.49 -13.74
N ARG A 537 3.13 39.07 -14.99
CA ARG A 537 2.86 39.86 -16.20
C ARG A 537 1.38 40.22 -16.31
N ARG A 538 0.47 39.26 -16.14
CA ARG A 538 -0.98 39.50 -16.20
C ARG A 538 -1.45 40.47 -15.11
N THR A 539 -0.87 40.42 -13.91
CA THR A 539 -1.18 41.39 -12.84
C THR A 539 -0.68 42.80 -13.19
N ALA A 540 0.53 42.94 -13.74
CA ALA A 540 1.05 44.24 -14.18
C ALA A 540 0.21 44.85 -15.33
N GLU A 541 -0.25 44.03 -16.28
CA GLU A 541 -1.19 44.46 -17.32
C GLU A 541 -2.55 44.88 -16.74
N ALA A 542 -3.05 44.19 -15.72
CA ALA A 542 -4.30 44.55 -15.06
C ALA A 542 -4.20 45.90 -14.32
N GLU A 543 -3.10 46.11 -13.58
CA GLU A 543 -2.83 47.38 -12.92
C GLU A 543 -2.73 48.56 -13.90
N ASP A 544 -2.09 48.39 -15.06
CA ASP A 544 -1.98 49.51 -16.02
C ASP A 544 -3.33 49.81 -16.68
N ARG A 545 -4.15 48.79 -16.97
CA ARG A 545 -5.54 49.00 -17.41
C ARG A 545 -6.38 49.73 -16.35
N GLU A 546 -6.19 49.43 -15.07
CA GLU A 546 -6.84 50.15 -13.97
C GLU A 546 -6.36 51.62 -13.91
N LYS A 547 -5.05 51.87 -14.04
CA LYS A 547 -4.47 53.23 -14.08
C LYS A 547 -4.98 54.02 -15.30
N GLN A 548 -5.18 53.38 -16.45
CA GLN A 548 -5.78 53.99 -17.64
C GLN A 548 -7.28 54.30 -17.43
N LEU A 549 -8.05 53.37 -16.86
CA LEU A 549 -9.46 53.58 -16.53
C LEU A 549 -9.64 54.74 -15.53
N ASN A 550 -8.86 54.79 -14.46
CA ASN A 550 -8.93 55.84 -13.44
C ASN A 550 -8.57 57.23 -13.99
N ARG A 551 -7.63 57.34 -14.95
CA ARG A 551 -7.36 58.58 -15.69
C ARG A 551 -8.57 59.01 -16.52
N GLY A 552 -9.12 58.10 -17.32
CA GLY A 552 -10.31 58.38 -18.13
C GLY A 552 -11.54 58.76 -17.30
N LEU A 553 -11.65 58.25 -16.07
CA LEU A 553 -12.69 58.64 -15.12
C LEU A 553 -12.50 60.08 -14.63
N ALA A 554 -11.29 60.43 -14.19
CA ALA A 554 -10.94 61.79 -13.75
C ALA A 554 -11.10 62.85 -14.87
N ASP A 555 -10.75 62.50 -16.12
CA ASP A 555 -10.99 63.38 -17.28
C ASP A 555 -12.49 63.67 -17.49
N ARG A 556 -13.36 62.67 -17.27
CA ARG A 556 -14.82 62.83 -17.38
C ARG A 556 -15.43 63.56 -16.18
N GLU A 557 -14.88 63.42 -14.99
CA GLU A 557 -15.26 64.26 -13.84
C GLU A 557 -14.89 65.73 -14.09
N ALA A 558 -13.72 66.01 -14.66
CA ALA A 558 -13.30 67.36 -15.04
C ALA A 558 -14.16 67.95 -16.19
N GLU A 559 -14.57 67.12 -17.15
CA GLU A 559 -15.51 67.51 -18.23
C GLU A 559 -16.89 67.85 -17.65
N ASN A 560 -17.46 66.99 -16.79
CA ASN A 560 -18.72 67.25 -16.10
C ASN A 560 -18.67 68.52 -15.24
N ALA A 561 -17.58 68.77 -14.51
CA ALA A 561 -17.43 69.98 -13.71
C ALA A 561 -17.44 71.27 -14.57
N ARG A 562 -16.87 71.22 -15.79
CA ARG A 562 -16.96 72.33 -16.75
C ARG A 562 -18.38 72.52 -17.27
N LEU A 563 -19.08 71.44 -17.62
CA LEU A 563 -20.46 71.50 -18.09
C LEU A 563 -21.42 72.05 -17.03
N VAL A 564 -21.27 71.64 -15.76
CA VAL A 564 -22.06 72.19 -14.63
C VAL A 564 -21.81 73.69 -14.44
N SER A 565 -20.54 74.13 -14.52
CA SER A 565 -20.20 75.56 -14.47
C SER A 565 -20.84 76.34 -15.63
N GLN A 566 -20.80 75.78 -16.85
CA GLN A 566 -21.38 76.40 -18.04
C GLN A 566 -22.92 76.47 -17.99
N ILE A 567 -23.58 75.48 -17.39
CA ILE A 567 -25.03 75.52 -17.11
C ILE A 567 -25.36 76.66 -16.16
N SER A 568 -24.63 76.80 -15.05
CA SER A 568 -24.87 77.86 -14.06
C SER A 568 -24.73 79.28 -14.64
N VAL A 569 -23.81 79.49 -15.59
CA VAL A 569 -23.70 80.76 -16.33
C VAL A 569 -24.94 81.01 -17.20
N LEU A 570 -25.41 79.99 -17.94
CA LEU A 570 -26.58 80.09 -18.80
C LEU A 570 -27.88 80.29 -18.01
N GLU A 571 -27.99 79.72 -16.81
CA GLU A 571 -29.11 79.96 -15.88
C GLU A 571 -29.12 81.43 -15.40
N SER A 572 -27.95 82.00 -15.07
CA SER A 572 -27.84 83.41 -14.71
C SER A 572 -28.19 84.35 -15.88
N GLU A 573 -27.77 84.03 -17.11
CA GLU A 573 -28.19 84.79 -18.30
C GLU A 573 -29.71 84.70 -18.55
N LEU A 574 -30.33 83.56 -18.22
CA LEU A 574 -31.77 83.37 -18.39
C LEU A 574 -32.56 84.22 -17.39
N GLU A 575 -32.17 84.23 -16.10
CA GLU A 575 -32.77 85.11 -15.10
C GLU A 575 -32.67 86.59 -15.49
N GLU A 576 -31.51 87.04 -15.95
CA GLU A 576 -31.31 88.45 -16.32
C GLU A 576 -32.16 88.84 -17.53
N ARG A 577 -32.29 87.95 -18.53
CA ARG A 577 -33.22 88.15 -19.65
C ARG A 577 -34.69 88.15 -19.22
N GLN A 578 -35.08 87.38 -18.20
CA GLN A 578 -36.43 87.43 -17.64
C GLN A 578 -36.69 88.76 -16.92
N ARG A 579 -35.78 89.22 -16.06
CA ARG A 579 -35.87 90.52 -15.37
C ARG A 579 -35.99 91.69 -16.35
N VAL A 580 -35.20 91.69 -17.44
CA VAL A 580 -35.29 92.70 -18.50
C VAL A 580 -36.67 92.68 -19.19
N ARG A 581 -37.29 91.50 -19.34
CA ARG A 581 -38.61 91.35 -19.94
C ARG A 581 -39.72 91.88 -19.03
N GLU A 582 -39.70 91.50 -17.76
CA GLU A 582 -40.63 92.00 -16.73
C GLU A 582 -40.57 93.53 -16.61
N LEU A 583 -39.35 94.10 -16.63
CA LEU A 583 -39.15 95.56 -16.64
C LEU A 583 -39.74 96.23 -17.89
N SER A 584 -39.66 95.58 -19.06
CA SER A 584 -40.22 96.11 -20.31
C SER A 584 -41.76 96.08 -20.34
N GLU A 585 -42.39 95.10 -19.69
CA GLU A 585 -43.85 95.00 -19.57
C GLU A 585 -44.39 96.04 -18.58
N LEU A 586 -43.69 96.29 -17.47
CA LEU A 586 -43.99 97.40 -16.55
C LEU A 586 -43.89 98.78 -17.24
N LEU A 587 -42.82 99.02 -18.01
CA LEU A 587 -42.65 100.26 -18.76
C LEU A 587 -43.74 100.48 -19.82
N ALA A 588 -44.25 99.41 -20.46
CA ALA A 588 -45.37 99.50 -21.38
C ALA A 588 -46.70 99.89 -20.70
N ALA A 589 -46.91 99.47 -19.45
CA ALA A 589 -48.08 99.84 -18.66
C ALA A 589 -48.06 101.33 -18.25
N ASP A 590 -46.93 101.84 -17.72
CA ASP A 590 -46.79 103.26 -17.38
C ASP A 590 -46.91 104.17 -18.61
N LEU A 591 -46.34 103.77 -19.76
CA LEU A 591 -46.44 104.52 -21.01
C LEU A 591 -47.89 104.59 -21.52
N SER A 592 -48.68 103.53 -21.29
CA SER A 592 -50.11 103.52 -21.60
C SER A 592 -50.90 104.50 -20.72
N ARG A 593 -50.63 104.56 -19.40
CA ARG A 593 -51.26 105.52 -18.49
C ARG A 593 -50.96 106.98 -18.88
N LEU A 594 -49.71 107.27 -19.24
CA LEU A 594 -49.29 108.61 -19.69
C LEU A 594 -49.94 109.04 -21.00
N VAL A 595 -50.34 108.09 -21.86
CA VAL A 595 -51.12 108.37 -23.09
C VAL A 595 -52.56 108.76 -22.74
N GLU A 596 -53.21 108.10 -21.79
CA GLU A 596 -54.56 108.47 -21.35
C GLU A 596 -54.59 109.85 -20.67
N GLU A 597 -53.59 110.17 -19.83
CA GLU A 597 -53.47 111.51 -19.22
C GLU A 597 -53.26 112.61 -20.28
N ARG A 598 -52.43 112.36 -21.31
CA ARG A 598 -52.24 113.29 -22.45
C ARG A 598 -53.55 113.56 -23.18
N ASP A 599 -54.29 112.51 -23.54
CA ASP A 599 -55.48 112.63 -24.37
C ASP A 599 -56.63 113.30 -23.60
N GLY A 600 -56.74 113.07 -22.29
CA GLY A 600 -57.60 113.85 -21.40
C GLY A 600 -57.27 115.34 -21.38
N MET A 601 -55.99 115.72 -21.35
CA MET A 601 -55.57 117.12 -21.41
C MET A 601 -55.87 117.77 -22.79
N GLN A 602 -55.73 117.04 -23.89
CA GLN A 602 -56.06 117.58 -25.22
C GLN A 602 -57.55 117.88 -25.40
N VAL A 603 -58.45 117.05 -24.82
CA VAL A 603 -59.89 117.37 -24.81
C VAL A 603 -60.15 118.67 -24.06
N SER A 604 -59.57 118.83 -22.86
CA SER A 604 -59.71 120.04 -22.03
C SER A 604 -59.21 121.31 -22.73
N MET A 605 -58.09 121.23 -23.46
CA MET A 605 -57.63 122.35 -24.30
C MET A 605 -58.65 122.73 -25.39
N SER A 606 -59.26 121.75 -26.07
CA SER A 606 -60.20 122.00 -27.18
C SER A 606 -61.49 122.71 -26.73
N GLU A 607 -61.97 122.43 -25.51
CA GLU A 607 -63.09 123.18 -24.92
C GLU A 607 -62.69 124.62 -24.58
N MET A 608 -61.46 124.82 -24.10
CA MET A 608 -60.94 126.15 -23.74
C MET A 608 -60.77 127.05 -24.97
N GLU A 609 -60.33 126.51 -26.12
CA GLU A 609 -60.27 127.24 -27.39
C GLU A 609 -61.67 127.62 -27.93
N ARG A 610 -62.68 126.75 -27.72
CA ARG A 610 -64.09 127.07 -28.02
C ARG A 610 -64.64 128.21 -27.16
N VAL A 611 -64.28 128.29 -25.89
CA VAL A 611 -64.68 129.42 -25.01
C VAL A 611 -63.99 130.71 -25.46
N ASN A 612 -62.71 130.64 -25.82
CA ASN A 612 -61.93 131.81 -26.25
C ASN A 612 -62.45 132.42 -27.56
N THR A 613 -62.78 131.58 -28.55
CA THR A 613 -63.38 132.03 -29.83
C THR A 613 -64.78 132.66 -29.65
N GLN A 614 -65.59 132.13 -28.73
CA GLN A 614 -66.88 132.73 -28.34
C GLN A 614 -66.70 134.14 -27.72
N GLN A 615 -65.65 134.33 -26.91
CA GLN A 615 -65.33 135.63 -26.32
C GLN A 615 -64.84 136.64 -27.36
N GLN A 616 -63.98 136.24 -28.31
CA GLN A 616 -63.52 137.13 -29.38
C GLN A 616 -64.68 137.66 -30.24
N SER A 617 -65.63 136.80 -30.62
CA SER A 617 -66.84 137.23 -31.34
C SER A 617 -67.67 138.28 -30.59
N THR A 618 -67.58 138.32 -29.25
CA THR A 618 -68.29 139.29 -28.41
C THR A 618 -67.55 140.63 -28.34
N ILE A 619 -66.22 140.62 -28.44
CA ILE A 619 -65.37 141.82 -28.46
C ILE A 619 -65.62 142.63 -29.74
N ASP A 620 -65.72 141.97 -30.90
CA ASP A 620 -65.85 142.63 -32.19
C ASP A 620 -67.22 143.36 -32.32
N GLU A 621 -68.30 142.78 -31.77
CA GLU A 621 -69.60 143.46 -31.64
C GLU A 621 -69.54 144.73 -30.77
N LEU A 622 -68.73 144.71 -29.70
CA LEU A 622 -68.58 145.84 -28.79
C LEU A 622 -67.75 146.96 -29.43
N GLN A 623 -66.72 146.61 -30.21
CA GLN A 623 -65.96 147.59 -31.01
C GLN A 623 -66.85 148.33 -32.02
N ALA A 624 -67.73 147.61 -32.72
CA ALA A 624 -68.70 148.23 -33.64
C ALA A 624 -69.64 149.23 -32.93
N LYS A 625 -70.11 148.90 -31.73
CA LYS A 625 -70.95 149.80 -30.90
C LYS A 625 -70.18 151.05 -30.46
N ILE A 626 -68.90 150.92 -30.08
CA ILE A 626 -68.03 152.04 -29.65
C ILE A 626 -67.83 153.06 -30.78
N VAL A 627 -67.56 152.62 -32.01
CA VAL A 627 -67.42 153.52 -33.18
C VAL A 627 -68.67 154.39 -33.38
N SER A 628 -69.86 153.81 -33.19
CA SER A 628 -71.14 154.55 -33.29
C SER A 628 -71.38 155.58 -32.17
N LEU A 629 -70.65 155.50 -31.05
CA LEU A 629 -70.81 156.38 -29.89
C LEU A 629 -69.81 157.54 -29.92
N VAL A 630 -68.56 157.28 -30.30
CA VAL A 630 -67.52 158.33 -30.40
C VAL A 630 -67.91 159.40 -31.43
N GLN A 631 -68.56 159.03 -32.55
CA GLN A 631 -69.09 159.99 -33.52
C GLN A 631 -70.21 160.91 -32.98
N ARG A 632 -70.86 160.56 -31.85
CA ARG A 632 -71.95 161.36 -31.24
C ARG A 632 -71.50 162.31 -30.12
N VAL A 633 -70.39 162.03 -29.44
CA VAL A 633 -69.90 162.87 -28.33
C VAL A 633 -69.08 164.08 -28.83
N ASN A 634 -68.72 164.10 -30.11
CA ASN A 634 -67.81 165.08 -30.71
C ASN A 634 -68.36 166.52 -30.88
N ARG A 635 -69.49 166.87 -30.23
CA ARG A 635 -70.12 168.22 -30.25
C ARG A 635 -70.90 168.55 -28.96
N SER A 636 -70.24 168.56 -27.80
CA SER A 636 -70.71 169.29 -26.61
C SER A 636 -69.55 169.58 -25.64
N GLU A 637 -68.76 170.60 -25.95
CA GLU A 637 -67.80 171.21 -25.01
C GLU A 637 -68.58 171.85 -23.84
N THR A 638 -68.04 172.10 -22.64
CA THR A 638 -66.64 172.12 -22.15
C THR A 638 -66.52 171.25 -20.88
N ALA A 639 -65.60 170.29 -20.83
CA ALA A 639 -64.21 170.39 -20.35
C ALA A 639 -64.06 170.60 -18.81
N GLY A 640 -63.41 169.67 -18.10
CA GLY A 640 -63.22 169.81 -16.63
C GLY A 640 -62.69 168.63 -15.80
N ALA A 641 -62.22 167.52 -16.39
CA ALA A 641 -61.39 166.50 -15.73
C ALA A 641 -61.92 165.88 -14.41
N ALA A 642 -63.18 165.40 -14.40
CA ALA A 642 -63.66 164.47 -13.36
C ALA A 642 -63.07 163.03 -13.49
N GLU A 643 -62.35 162.75 -14.58
CA GLU A 643 -61.68 161.47 -14.93
C GLU A 643 -60.76 160.87 -13.85
N ALA A 644 -60.30 161.66 -12.86
CA ALA A 644 -59.20 161.28 -11.97
C ALA A 644 -59.55 160.27 -10.86
N ARG A 645 -60.84 159.90 -10.66
CA ARG A 645 -61.25 159.04 -9.53
C ARG A 645 -61.51 157.58 -9.91
N ARG A 646 -62.15 157.31 -11.05
CA ARG A 646 -62.62 155.94 -11.39
C ARG A 646 -61.55 155.03 -11.98
N VAL A 647 -60.45 155.60 -12.50
CA VAL A 647 -59.24 154.85 -12.87
C VAL A 647 -58.56 154.25 -11.63
N LYS A 648 -58.64 154.95 -10.48
CA LYS A 648 -57.89 154.60 -9.26
C LYS A 648 -58.40 153.36 -8.54
N GLU A 649 -59.69 153.03 -8.71
CA GLU A 649 -60.29 151.80 -8.17
C GLU A 649 -59.93 150.57 -9.02
N LEU A 650 -59.91 150.70 -10.35
CA LEU A 650 -59.46 149.63 -11.26
C LEU A 650 -57.94 149.36 -11.16
N GLN A 651 -57.15 150.37 -10.79
CA GLN A 651 -55.73 150.20 -10.44
C GLN A 651 -55.51 149.32 -9.19
N LEU A 652 -56.54 149.14 -8.35
CA LEU A 652 -56.47 148.42 -7.08
C LEU A 652 -56.79 146.90 -7.22
N ASP A 653 -57.68 146.51 -8.14
CA ASP A 653 -57.89 145.08 -8.48
C ASP A 653 -56.71 144.52 -9.29
N LEU A 654 -56.17 145.31 -10.22
CA LEU A 654 -55.02 144.90 -11.04
C LEU A 654 -53.75 144.65 -10.21
N SER A 655 -53.53 145.46 -9.17
CA SER A 655 -52.36 145.29 -8.28
C SER A 655 -52.50 144.03 -7.39
N HIS A 656 -53.70 143.69 -6.92
CA HIS A 656 -53.93 142.41 -6.22
C HIS A 656 -53.65 141.18 -7.09
N ARG A 657 -53.97 141.23 -8.39
CA ARG A 657 -53.68 140.12 -9.32
C ARG A 657 -52.20 140.03 -9.71
N LEU A 658 -51.50 141.17 -9.78
CA LEU A 658 -50.04 141.19 -9.99
C LEU A 658 -49.29 140.62 -8.77
N GLN A 659 -49.72 140.95 -7.55
CA GLN A 659 -49.11 140.44 -6.31
C GLN A 659 -49.08 138.91 -6.28
N ALA A 660 -50.20 138.24 -6.59
CA ALA A 660 -50.28 136.78 -6.61
C ALA A 660 -49.35 136.11 -7.65
N LEU A 661 -49.10 136.78 -8.79
CA LEU A 661 -48.12 136.33 -9.79
C LEU A 661 -46.67 136.59 -9.35
N GLU A 662 -46.44 137.64 -8.57
CA GLU A 662 -45.14 137.98 -8.01
C GLU A 662 -44.75 137.04 -6.85
N ASP A 663 -45.73 136.65 -6.00
CA ASP A 663 -45.56 135.66 -4.94
C ASP A 663 -45.26 134.26 -5.53
N ALA A 664 -45.96 133.85 -6.60
CA ALA A 664 -45.66 132.61 -7.32
C ALA A 664 -44.25 132.62 -7.94
N ARG A 665 -43.84 133.76 -8.52
CA ARG A 665 -42.46 133.97 -9.02
C ARG A 665 -41.43 134.11 -7.90
N SER A 666 -41.82 134.47 -6.69
CA SER A 666 -40.97 134.44 -5.51
C SER A 666 -40.68 132.99 -5.13
N ARG A 667 -41.72 132.15 -5.02
CA ARG A 667 -41.60 130.75 -4.61
C ARG A 667 -40.81 129.88 -5.58
N ILE A 668 -40.90 130.14 -6.89
CA ILE A 668 -40.05 129.49 -7.89
C ILE A 668 -38.57 129.87 -7.68
N ARG A 669 -38.27 131.16 -7.47
CA ARG A 669 -36.90 131.63 -7.21
C ARG A 669 -36.33 131.17 -5.87
N GLU A 670 -37.16 130.94 -4.85
CA GLU A 670 -36.74 130.26 -3.60
C GLU A 670 -36.32 128.81 -3.85
N LEU A 671 -37.02 128.09 -4.74
CA LEU A 671 -36.69 126.70 -5.10
C LEU A 671 -35.43 126.63 -5.98
N GLU A 672 -35.26 127.57 -6.92
CA GLU A 672 -34.03 127.70 -7.72
C GLU A 672 -32.82 128.00 -6.81
N LEU A 673 -32.94 128.94 -5.86
CA LEU A 673 -31.91 129.20 -4.84
C LEU A 673 -31.64 128.01 -3.91
N ALA A 674 -32.65 127.17 -3.62
CA ALA A 674 -32.45 125.96 -2.82
C ALA A 674 -31.68 124.88 -3.58
N VAL A 675 -31.83 124.81 -4.91
CA VAL A 675 -31.02 123.93 -5.79
C VAL A 675 -29.59 124.45 -5.90
N ASP A 676 -29.38 125.73 -6.21
CA ASP A 676 -28.05 126.37 -6.22
C ASP A 676 -27.31 126.18 -4.89
N MET A 677 -28.00 126.28 -3.76
CA MET A 677 -27.42 126.07 -2.43
C MET A 677 -27.04 124.61 -2.16
N LEU A 678 -27.76 123.63 -2.71
CA LEU A 678 -27.42 122.22 -2.60
C LEU A 678 -26.25 121.83 -3.53
N GLU A 679 -26.20 122.39 -4.75
CA GLU A 679 -25.02 122.26 -5.61
C GLU A 679 -23.78 122.95 -5.00
N GLY A 680 -23.98 124.06 -4.27
CA GLY A 680 -22.95 124.67 -3.43
C GLY A 680 -22.43 123.74 -2.31
N GLN A 681 -23.30 122.96 -1.68
CA GLN A 681 -22.90 121.99 -0.64
C GLN A 681 -22.13 120.77 -1.18
N ILE A 682 -22.31 120.42 -2.46
CA ILE A 682 -21.41 119.47 -3.16
C ILE A 682 -19.98 120.02 -3.23
N GLY A 683 -19.83 121.35 -3.34
CA GLY A 683 -18.53 122.03 -3.34
C GLY A 683 -17.75 121.92 -2.02
N GLU A 684 -18.38 122.25 -0.88
CA GLU A 684 -17.66 122.29 0.40
C GLU A 684 -17.30 120.90 0.96
N LEU A 685 -18.18 119.90 0.79
CA LEU A 685 -17.94 118.53 1.27
C LEU A 685 -16.74 117.86 0.58
N HIS A 686 -16.41 118.26 -0.66
CA HIS A 686 -15.26 117.72 -1.39
C HIS A 686 -13.90 118.30 -0.97
N MET A 687 -13.88 119.46 -0.28
CA MET A 687 -12.66 120.20 0.05
C MET A 687 -12.22 120.12 1.52
N SER A 688 -13.07 119.62 2.43
CA SER A 688 -12.67 119.39 3.83
C SER A 688 -12.06 117.99 4.05
N ARG A 689 -10.91 117.92 4.73
CA ARG A 689 -10.00 116.75 4.68
C ARG A 689 -10.39 115.55 5.56
N SER A 690 -11.52 115.59 6.26
CA SER A 690 -11.87 114.62 7.32
C SER A 690 -12.79 113.47 6.90
N TRP A 691 -13.65 113.63 5.90
CA TRP A 691 -14.68 112.61 5.55
C TRP A 691 -14.11 111.34 4.91
N ARG A 692 -12.87 111.39 4.43
CA ARG A 692 -12.25 110.35 3.58
C ARG A 692 -11.63 109.17 4.35
N VAL A 693 -11.92 109.01 5.66
CA VAL A 693 -11.09 108.18 6.58
C VAL A 693 -11.85 107.20 7.50
N THR A 694 -13.07 107.51 7.98
CA THR A 694 -13.60 106.86 9.22
C THR A 694 -14.88 106.04 9.09
N ALA A 695 -15.47 105.89 7.90
CA ALA A 695 -16.66 105.06 7.70
C ALA A 695 -16.53 103.55 8.02
N PRO A 696 -15.41 102.84 7.70
CA PRO A 696 -15.43 101.36 7.61
C PRO A 696 -15.08 100.64 8.93
N LEU A 697 -15.63 101.06 10.08
CA LEU A 697 -15.17 100.55 11.39
C LEU A 697 -16.23 100.30 12.49
N ARG A 698 -17.53 100.24 12.18
CA ARG A 698 -18.59 100.02 13.20
C ARG A 698 -19.67 99.01 12.81
N TRP A 699 -19.28 97.77 12.55
CA TRP A 699 -20.19 96.63 12.62
C TRP A 699 -19.56 95.45 13.37
N VAL A 700 -20.38 94.74 14.14
CA VAL A 700 -20.04 93.55 14.96
C VAL A 700 -19.01 93.75 16.08
N THR A 701 -19.50 94.21 17.24
CA THR A 701 -19.10 93.58 18.52
C THR A 701 -20.25 93.57 19.53
N MET A 702 -20.80 92.36 19.73
CA MET A 702 -21.41 91.83 20.97
C MET A 702 -22.59 92.52 21.67
N LYS A 703 -23.72 91.79 21.70
CA LYS A 703 -24.50 91.47 22.91
C LYS A 703 -24.22 89.98 23.22
N VAL A 704 -24.26 89.40 24.42
CA VAL A 704 -25.09 89.52 25.64
C VAL A 704 -24.23 89.00 26.83
N ALA A 705 -24.31 89.45 28.10
CA ALA A 705 -24.82 90.66 28.74
C ALA A 705 -24.36 90.73 30.22
N LYS A 706 -24.39 91.94 30.83
CA LYS A 706 -24.63 92.32 32.25
C LYS A 706 -24.05 91.43 33.38
N ARG A 707 -23.47 91.98 34.46
CA ARG A 707 -23.89 93.19 35.21
C ARG A 707 -22.79 93.64 36.19
N GLY A 708 -22.53 94.95 36.32
CA GLY A 708 -21.63 95.51 37.35
C GLY A 708 -21.06 96.88 36.97
N GLY A 709 -21.06 97.84 37.90
CA GLY A 709 -20.44 99.17 37.79
C GLY A 709 -19.88 99.60 39.16
N PRO A 710 -19.56 100.88 39.45
CA PRO A 710 -19.92 102.10 38.69
C PRO A 710 -18.76 103.10 38.45
N LEU A 711 -19.06 104.19 37.72
CA LEU A 711 -18.59 105.60 37.85
C LEU A 711 -19.16 106.37 36.63
N VAL A 712 -20.30 107.05 36.72
CA VAL A 712 -20.49 108.48 37.12
C VAL A 712 -19.81 109.48 36.15
N VAL A 713 -20.44 110.54 35.58
CA VAL A 713 -21.80 110.87 35.02
C VAL A 713 -21.82 112.39 34.67
N HIS A 714 -22.77 112.82 33.82
CA HIS A 714 -23.18 114.20 33.39
C HIS A 714 -22.87 114.47 31.90
N ALA A 715 -23.80 114.65 30.93
CA ALA A 715 -25.25 114.94 30.85
C ALA A 715 -25.69 116.39 31.17
N PRO A 716 -26.78 116.95 30.56
CA PRO A 716 -27.72 116.40 29.54
C PRO A 716 -27.91 117.29 28.27
N GLN A 717 -28.61 116.80 27.22
CA GLN A 717 -29.94 117.24 26.67
C GLN A 717 -30.18 116.54 25.28
N ARG A 718 -31.36 116.23 24.67
CA ARG A 718 -32.83 116.44 24.85
C ARG A 718 -33.36 117.87 24.62
N LEU A 719 -34.41 118.16 23.82
CA LEU A 719 -35.74 117.56 23.49
C LEU A 719 -36.20 117.96 22.04
N GLU A 720 -37.34 117.62 21.39
CA GLU A 720 -38.27 116.46 21.28
C GLU A 720 -39.28 116.67 20.08
N ARG A 721 -39.75 115.58 19.42
CA ARG A 721 -41.13 115.37 18.82
C ARG A 721 -41.57 116.13 17.53
N THR A 722 -42.58 115.71 16.71
CA THR A 722 -43.58 114.58 16.61
C THR A 722 -43.98 114.41 15.10
N GLU A 723 -44.41 113.28 14.49
CA GLU A 723 -45.58 112.36 14.69
C GLU A 723 -46.98 113.01 14.53
N PRO A 724 -48.11 112.34 14.17
CA PRO A 724 -48.41 110.94 13.67
C PRO A 724 -49.01 110.92 12.21
N VAL A 725 -49.33 109.84 11.44
CA VAL A 725 -49.90 108.43 11.56
C VAL A 725 -51.44 108.32 11.35
N LEU A 726 -51.89 107.19 10.73
CA LEU A 726 -53.25 106.55 10.60
C LEU A 726 -53.81 106.44 9.15
N ALA A 727 -54.55 105.38 8.70
CA ALA A 727 -54.78 104.00 9.20
C ALA A 727 -55.49 103.08 8.16
N GLU A 728 -55.58 101.76 8.46
CA GLU A 728 -56.51 100.72 7.90
C GLU A 728 -56.44 100.37 6.38
N ASP A 729 -56.87 99.20 5.87
CA ASP A 729 -57.76 98.13 6.40
C ASP A 729 -57.42 96.68 5.88
N GLU A 730 -58.21 95.64 6.27
CA GLU A 730 -57.98 94.18 6.06
C GLU A 730 -58.50 93.53 4.73
N VAL A 731 -58.11 92.26 4.45
CA VAL A 731 -58.93 91.08 3.99
C VAL A 731 -58.02 89.85 3.68
N ALA A 732 -58.54 88.60 3.68
CA ALA A 732 -57.75 87.36 3.82
C ALA A 732 -58.12 86.11 2.96
N THR A 733 -57.21 85.10 2.92
CA THR A 733 -57.36 83.67 2.50
C THR A 733 -57.60 83.36 1.01
N PRO A 734 -57.41 82.10 0.50
CA PRO A 734 -56.89 80.84 1.09
C PRO A 734 -55.49 80.42 0.55
N ALA A 735 -54.67 79.54 1.13
CA ALA A 735 -54.82 78.37 2.03
C ALA A 735 -54.90 76.98 1.34
N ASP A 736 -53.86 76.15 1.59
CA ASP A 736 -53.93 74.74 2.04
C ASP A 736 -54.34 73.57 1.11
N VAL A 737 -53.85 73.49 -0.15
CA VAL A 737 -54.17 72.35 -1.06
C VAL A 737 -52.96 71.66 -1.76
N ALA A 738 -51.71 72.09 -1.56
CA ALA A 738 -50.56 71.58 -2.35
C ALA A 738 -49.44 70.85 -1.57
N ILE A 739 -49.43 70.88 -0.23
CA ILE A 739 -48.34 70.28 0.59
C ILE A 739 -48.71 68.84 1.00
N ASP A 740 -48.92 67.95 0.02
CA ASP A 740 -49.30 66.54 0.32
C ASP A 740 -48.91 65.49 -0.75
N LYS A 741 -47.95 65.79 -1.64
CA LYS A 741 -47.58 64.88 -2.76
C LYS A 741 -46.10 64.57 -2.99
N GLN A 742 -45.17 65.10 -2.18
CA GLN A 742 -43.73 64.83 -2.32
C GLN A 742 -43.10 63.96 -1.21
N LEU A 743 -43.79 63.72 -0.09
CA LEU A 743 -43.22 62.95 1.04
C LEU A 743 -43.42 61.42 0.96
N ALA A 744 -44.24 60.92 0.03
CA ALA A 744 -44.52 59.48 -0.11
C ALA A 744 -43.51 58.70 -0.97
N ALA A 745 -42.53 59.36 -1.61
CA ALA A 745 -41.64 58.74 -2.60
C ALA A 745 -40.28 58.27 -2.05
N LEU A 746 -39.90 58.67 -0.83
CA LEU A 746 -38.54 58.47 -0.30
C LEU A 746 -38.33 57.15 0.46
N ASP A 747 -39.39 56.45 0.87
CA ASP A 747 -39.28 55.33 1.83
C ASP A 747 -39.07 53.94 1.18
N GLN A 748 -39.19 53.80 -0.13
CA GLN A 748 -39.05 52.48 -0.79
C GLN A 748 -37.60 52.08 -1.14
N LEU A 749 -36.66 53.03 -1.18
CA LEU A 749 -35.26 52.75 -1.56
C LEU A 749 -34.43 52.05 -0.48
N GLY A 750 -34.86 52.08 0.79
CA GLY A 750 -34.23 51.31 1.87
C GLY A 750 -34.32 49.79 1.71
N SER A 751 -35.20 49.29 0.84
CA SER A 751 -35.56 47.87 0.73
C SER A 751 -34.56 46.96 -0.01
N ARG A 752 -33.59 47.52 -0.76
CA ARG A 752 -32.70 46.73 -1.65
C ARG A 752 -31.28 46.48 -1.14
N ILE A 753 -30.83 47.17 -0.09
CA ILE A 753 -29.46 46.99 0.47
C ILE A 753 -29.39 45.80 1.45
N ARG A 754 -29.97 44.64 1.10
CA ARG A 754 -29.86 43.42 1.91
C ARG A 754 -30.15 42.08 1.19
N LYS A 755 -29.73 41.91 -0.08
CA LYS A 755 -29.80 40.60 -0.78
C LYS A 755 -28.91 40.46 -2.03
N SER A 756 -27.58 40.67 -1.91
CA SER A 756 -26.59 39.99 -2.77
C SER A 756 -25.15 40.14 -2.24
N LYS A 757 -24.64 39.09 -1.58
CA LYS A 757 -23.22 38.75 -1.53
C LYS A 757 -23.11 37.23 -1.46
N LYS A 758 -22.91 36.63 -2.63
CA LYS A 758 -22.49 35.25 -2.86
C LYS A 758 -21.52 35.27 -4.02
#